data_AF-A0A2I0PW17-F1
#
_entry.id   AF-A0A2I0PW17-F1
#
_cell.length_a   1.000
_cell.length_b   1.000
_cell.length_c   1.000
_cell.angle_alpha   90.00
_cell.angle_beta   90.00
_cell.angle_gamma   90.00
#
_symmetry.space_group_name_H-M   'P 1'
#
loop_
_entity.id
_entity.type
_entity.pdbx_description
1 polymer ?
#
loop_
_entity_poly.entity_id
_entity_poly.type
_entity_poly.pdbx_seq_one_letter_code
_entity_poly.pdbx_strand_id
1 'polypeptide(L)'
;MTAPAKTPAKKTLPELLAPAGSPEAFRAAIAAGADAVYLSGKRFGARKFAANFSDAEIEEAVNFAHARDVRVYVTVNTLIHDREIAGTVDYLIWLYSLGVDAVLIQDIGIAALAREIIPGLVIHASTQMTIHNAEGVRWAAEQGFSRVVLARELALAEVEQIATDTKDSGVGLEVFAHGALCYGYSGQCLLSSVIGGRSGNRGMCAQPCRKPYTPVTATTDAYGRPGPVQVIPGKGQYLLSPKDLCTYRHLPALVASPVASLKIEGRMKSPEYVATVVAAYRRALDAIAAWDKTPLPDEMDNLLLAFNRGFTSGYLFGDRHRALMGRDAPDNRGLYIGKVSRYDAKVRSASIKLESGMIPKPGDGLFFKDYERPDEQFGFALNTVPTRTGGEIQLAVPQPVSPGTRVYITSSIDQAAHARQIISRPATALRHPVPLDLTVRVEDNGRLILDGCIHTGSGREIAITHTPGITLVPAESRPLTAEQMEQQMRKSGGTPFVIEAVNVQYRGDLFAPLADLNRARREFLALAESALVAASRPPAELVEQATSRWQALEANYPATHTSISPVKPMVPLCLAVYVDTPEAVRAAAESGGNRVYFEPDIPVSGKVSCSSQPRKADTEEQIVAAVEQCRAHDIPLVWKFPRITRTAFSDRVLPQVPQIAERGIAGIMVENPGMIDALHRIAPKGKISGATGLNVFNHATAEKLSSRCHLLTLSPELSRDEIRLLISAARSQGPDTRFALIVQGVSEAIITDDCLLEPFLHCRGAAEKLQEVPGIFYGIRDSTGHVFPVRMDSECRTHIGNAAELCLLDHLPEIQDMGISEVVIDARGRPAAYVLEMTRIYREALDIIAAQKPVTGKPLQALKDRIKRISCDEITAGHFIRGLKES
;
A
#
# COMPACT_ATOMS: atom_id res chain seq x y z
N MET A 1 -44.38 -23.21 -29.21
CA MET A 1 -43.47 -23.48 -28.09
C MET A 1 -42.38 -22.41 -28.11
N THR A 2 -42.57 -21.35 -27.32
CA THR A 2 -41.60 -20.26 -27.13
C THR A 2 -40.50 -20.77 -26.21
N ALA A 3 -39.24 -20.68 -26.66
CA ALA A 3 -38.08 -21.04 -25.85
C ALA A 3 -38.07 -20.20 -24.56
N PRO A 4 -37.71 -20.78 -23.40
CA PRO A 4 -37.65 -20.02 -22.16
C PRO A 4 -36.59 -18.93 -22.31
N ALA A 5 -36.98 -17.70 -21.96
CA ALA A 5 -36.08 -16.57 -21.91
C ALA A 5 -34.88 -16.93 -21.02
N LYS A 6 -33.67 -16.92 -21.60
CA LYS A 6 -32.43 -17.06 -20.82
C LYS A 6 -32.43 -15.97 -19.75
N THR A 7 -32.50 -16.37 -18.50
CA THR A 7 -32.26 -15.48 -17.35
C THR A 7 -30.87 -14.85 -17.56
N PRO A 8 -30.73 -13.51 -17.54
CA PRO A 8 -29.43 -12.89 -17.70
C PRO A 8 -28.49 -13.42 -16.62
N ALA A 9 -27.29 -13.86 -17.01
CA ALA A 9 -26.26 -14.28 -16.06
C ALA A 9 -26.03 -13.12 -15.08
N LYS A 10 -26.20 -13.40 -13.77
CA LYS A 10 -26.00 -12.41 -12.71
C LYS A 10 -24.55 -11.93 -12.81
N LYS A 11 -24.32 -10.64 -13.12
CA LYS A 11 -22.97 -10.06 -13.21
C LYS A 11 -22.25 -10.32 -11.88
N THR A 12 -21.08 -10.93 -11.94
CA THR A 12 -20.24 -11.17 -10.76
C THR A 12 -19.70 -9.83 -10.28
N LEU A 13 -20.07 -9.42 -9.07
CA LEU A 13 -19.56 -8.19 -8.48
C LEU A 13 -18.13 -8.40 -7.95
N PRO A 14 -17.27 -7.38 -8.01
CA PRO A 14 -16.01 -7.41 -7.27
C PRO A 14 -16.29 -7.45 -5.76
N GLU A 15 -15.41 -8.10 -5.01
CA GLU A 15 -15.45 -8.14 -3.56
C GLU A 15 -15.30 -6.73 -2.97
N LEU A 16 -16.15 -6.34 -2.01
CA LEU A 16 -15.99 -5.12 -1.24
C LEU A 16 -15.13 -5.38 0.01
N LEU A 17 -13.86 -4.98 -0.07
CA LEU A 17 -12.88 -5.16 1.00
C LEU A 17 -12.80 -3.93 1.91
N ALA A 18 -13.27 -4.08 3.16
CA ALA A 18 -13.33 -3.00 4.15
C ALA A 18 -12.14 -3.00 5.12
N PRO A 19 -11.70 -1.82 5.61
CA PRO A 19 -10.65 -1.70 6.61
C PRO A 19 -11.18 -1.85 8.05
N ALA A 20 -10.36 -2.43 8.94
CA ALA A 20 -10.58 -2.37 10.38
C ALA A 20 -9.31 -1.99 11.16
N GLY A 21 -9.38 -0.88 11.90
CA GLY A 21 -8.34 -0.41 12.80
C GLY A 21 -8.49 -0.85 14.26
N SER A 22 -9.70 -1.28 14.63
CA SER A 22 -10.12 -1.69 15.96
C SER A 22 -11.28 -2.69 15.86
N PRO A 23 -11.59 -3.45 16.93
CA PRO A 23 -12.73 -4.38 16.96
C PRO A 23 -14.08 -3.72 16.64
N GLU A 24 -14.29 -2.47 17.06
CA GLU A 24 -15.53 -1.73 16.77
C GLU A 24 -15.66 -1.41 15.28
N ALA A 25 -14.56 -0.98 14.64
CA ALA A 25 -14.52 -0.73 13.21
C ALA A 25 -14.71 -2.02 12.40
N PHE A 26 -14.24 -3.16 12.90
CA PHE A 26 -14.45 -4.47 12.29
C PHE A 26 -15.93 -4.87 12.28
N ARG A 27 -16.60 -4.76 13.44
CA ARG A 27 -18.05 -5.01 13.52
C ARG A 27 -18.84 -4.04 12.65
N ALA A 28 -18.42 -2.77 12.60
CA ALA A 28 -19.02 -1.75 11.74
C ALA A 28 -18.92 -2.10 10.25
N ALA A 29 -17.77 -2.60 9.78
CA ALA A 29 -17.57 -3.05 8.40
C ALA A 29 -18.52 -4.19 8.02
N ILE A 30 -18.63 -5.20 8.87
CA ILE A 30 -19.53 -6.35 8.65
C ILE A 30 -20.99 -5.89 8.63
N ALA A 31 -21.41 -5.09 9.61
CA ALA A 31 -22.77 -4.57 9.68
C ALA A 31 -23.14 -3.68 8.48
N ALA A 32 -22.16 -3.00 7.88
CA ALA A 32 -22.34 -2.20 6.68
C ALA A 32 -22.41 -3.02 5.38
N GLY A 33 -22.08 -4.31 5.43
CA GLY A 33 -22.16 -5.26 4.31
C GLY A 33 -20.85 -5.42 3.53
N ALA A 34 -19.71 -5.45 4.22
CA ALA A 34 -18.44 -5.85 3.61
C ALA A 34 -18.45 -7.36 3.26
N ASP A 35 -17.86 -7.72 2.12
CA ASP A 35 -17.66 -9.13 1.72
C ASP A 35 -16.39 -9.72 2.38
N ALA A 36 -15.43 -8.84 2.69
CA ALA A 36 -14.22 -9.17 3.43
C ALA A 36 -13.76 -7.96 4.26
N VAL A 37 -13.07 -8.22 5.36
CA VAL A 37 -12.49 -7.18 6.22
C VAL A 37 -11.00 -7.43 6.42
N TYR A 38 -10.16 -6.43 6.17
CA TYR A 38 -8.73 -6.51 6.48
C TYR A 38 -8.35 -5.78 7.77
N LEU A 39 -7.56 -6.46 8.61
CA LEU A 39 -7.10 -5.98 9.91
C LEU A 39 -5.61 -6.24 10.11
N SER A 40 -5.09 -5.84 11.26
CA SER A 40 -3.71 -6.13 11.68
C SER A 40 -3.64 -6.46 13.15
N GLY A 41 -2.74 -7.38 13.50
CA GLY A 41 -2.26 -7.50 14.87
C GLY A 41 -1.40 -6.31 15.28
N LYS A 42 -0.98 -6.30 16.55
CA LYS A 42 -0.01 -5.32 17.10
C LYS A 42 1.40 -5.46 16.51
N ARG A 43 1.69 -6.59 15.84
CA ARG A 43 2.98 -6.93 15.23
C ARG A 43 2.84 -7.00 13.70
N PHE A 44 3.93 -6.72 12.98
CA PHE A 44 4.13 -6.95 11.54
C PHE A 44 3.17 -6.28 10.53
N GLY A 45 2.26 -5.42 10.99
CA GLY A 45 1.38 -4.66 10.11
C GLY A 45 1.81 -3.21 9.91
N ALA A 46 1.58 -2.70 8.71
CA ALA A 46 1.65 -1.27 8.45
C ALA A 46 0.58 -0.53 9.28
N ARG A 47 0.87 0.69 9.74
CA ARG A 47 0.05 1.50 10.69
C ARG A 47 0.22 1.07 12.17
N LYS A 48 1.45 1.11 12.66
CA LYS A 48 1.80 0.79 14.06
C LYS A 48 1.00 1.58 15.10
N PHE A 49 0.60 2.81 14.77
CA PHE A 49 -0.13 3.72 15.67
C PHE A 49 -1.67 3.62 15.59
N ALA A 50 -2.22 2.68 14.80
CA ALA A 50 -3.63 2.32 14.95
C ALA A 50 -3.82 1.51 16.25
N ALA A 51 -5.06 1.40 16.75
CA ALA A 51 -5.34 0.59 17.94
C ALA A 51 -4.85 -0.85 17.74
N ASN A 52 -5.15 -1.42 16.56
CA ASN A 52 -4.81 -2.79 16.14
C ASN A 52 -5.36 -3.85 17.11
N PHE A 53 -5.23 -5.12 16.73
CA PHE A 53 -5.84 -6.23 17.45
C PHE A 53 -4.77 -6.95 18.28
N SER A 54 -5.10 -7.29 19.53
CA SER A 54 -4.40 -8.34 20.27
C SER A 54 -4.71 -9.71 19.67
N ASP A 55 -3.90 -10.72 20.02
CA ASP A 55 -4.04 -12.06 19.47
C ASP A 55 -5.44 -12.67 19.79
N ALA A 56 -5.96 -12.45 21.00
CA ALA A 56 -7.32 -12.86 21.37
C ALA A 56 -8.43 -12.13 20.58
N GLU A 57 -8.25 -10.82 20.33
CA GLU A 57 -9.22 -10.05 19.54
C GLU A 57 -9.21 -10.46 18.05
N ILE A 58 -8.08 -10.93 17.51
CA ILE A 58 -8.03 -11.51 16.16
C ILE A 58 -8.83 -12.81 16.12
N GLU A 59 -8.63 -13.72 17.07
CA GLU A 59 -9.39 -14.97 17.14
C GLU A 59 -10.90 -14.69 17.24
N GLU A 60 -11.31 -13.75 18.09
CA GLU A 60 -12.71 -13.33 18.19
C GLU A 60 -13.22 -12.75 16.86
N ALA A 61 -12.44 -11.89 16.21
CA ALA A 61 -12.81 -11.28 14.93
C ALA A 61 -12.98 -12.31 13.82
N VAL A 62 -12.08 -13.28 13.72
CA VAL A 62 -12.14 -14.38 12.74
C VAL A 62 -13.40 -15.21 12.95
N ASN A 63 -13.63 -15.70 14.19
CA ASN A 63 -14.83 -16.47 14.51
C ASN A 63 -16.13 -15.67 14.25
N PHE A 64 -16.14 -14.39 14.62
CA PHE A 64 -17.30 -13.52 14.43
C PHE A 64 -17.65 -13.29 12.94
N ALA A 65 -16.63 -13.16 12.09
CA ALA A 65 -16.80 -12.95 10.65
C ALA A 65 -17.20 -14.22 9.93
N HIS A 66 -16.55 -15.35 10.22
CA HIS A 66 -16.89 -16.64 9.60
C HIS A 66 -18.29 -17.12 9.95
N ALA A 67 -18.76 -16.88 11.19
CA ALA A 67 -20.15 -17.09 11.57
C ALA A 67 -21.16 -16.34 10.66
N ARG A 68 -20.70 -15.32 9.92
CA ARG A 68 -21.48 -14.47 9.02
C ARG A 68 -21.06 -14.62 7.56
N ASP A 69 -20.25 -15.63 7.25
CA ASP A 69 -19.70 -15.86 5.91
C ASP A 69 -18.93 -14.65 5.33
N VAL A 70 -18.28 -13.88 6.22
CA VAL A 70 -17.39 -12.77 5.85
C VAL A 70 -15.94 -13.20 6.01
N ARG A 71 -15.12 -12.91 5.00
CA ARG A 71 -13.69 -13.25 5.00
C ARG A 71 -12.86 -12.27 5.80
N VAL A 72 -11.78 -12.75 6.42
CA VAL A 72 -10.85 -11.95 7.21
C VAL A 72 -9.45 -12.04 6.61
N TYR A 73 -8.91 -10.86 6.27
CA TYR A 73 -7.54 -10.75 5.78
C TYR A 73 -6.65 -10.08 6.83
N VAL A 74 -5.48 -10.64 7.11
CA VAL A 74 -4.56 -10.08 8.10
C VAL A 74 -3.33 -9.50 7.42
N THR A 75 -3.01 -8.23 7.71
CA THR A 75 -1.81 -7.60 7.13
C THR A 75 -0.55 -8.02 7.88
N VAL A 76 0.41 -8.60 7.15
CA VAL A 76 1.79 -8.91 7.57
C VAL A 76 2.73 -8.22 6.57
N ASN A 77 2.51 -6.91 6.40
CA ASN A 77 3.00 -6.12 5.27
C ASN A 77 4.08 -5.11 5.65
N THR A 78 4.86 -5.38 6.68
CA THR A 78 6.11 -4.64 6.94
C THR A 78 7.32 -5.35 6.35
N LEU A 79 8.41 -4.62 6.12
CA LEU A 79 9.74 -5.25 5.96
C LEU A 79 10.19 -5.85 7.29
N ILE A 80 10.73 -7.07 7.24
CA ILE A 80 11.06 -7.88 8.43
C ILE A 80 12.57 -7.99 8.56
N HIS A 81 13.13 -7.69 9.73
CA HIS A 81 14.55 -7.97 9.98
C HIS A 81 14.81 -9.46 10.20
N ASP A 82 16.04 -9.91 9.98
CA ASP A 82 16.47 -11.30 10.23
C ASP A 82 16.05 -11.82 11.62
N ARG A 83 16.23 -11.01 12.66
CA ARG A 83 15.85 -11.34 14.04
C ARG A 83 14.35 -11.48 14.27
N GLU A 84 13.53 -10.96 13.36
CA GLU A 84 12.06 -10.99 13.44
C GLU A 84 11.45 -12.15 12.63
N ILE A 85 12.24 -12.86 11.80
CA ILE A 85 11.71 -13.90 10.89
C ILE A 85 11.03 -15.02 11.66
N ALA A 86 11.70 -15.58 12.68
CA ALA A 86 11.16 -16.72 13.44
C ALA A 86 9.77 -16.41 14.03
N GLY A 87 9.69 -15.29 14.78
CA GLY A 87 8.41 -14.84 15.34
C GLY A 87 7.37 -14.43 14.29
N THR A 88 7.79 -14.07 13.07
CA THR A 88 6.86 -13.82 11.95
C THR A 88 6.29 -15.13 11.41
N VAL A 89 7.10 -16.16 11.23
CA VAL A 89 6.65 -17.48 10.76
C VAL A 89 5.72 -18.14 11.78
N ASP A 90 6.07 -18.12 13.07
CA ASP A 90 5.19 -18.61 14.14
C ASP A 90 3.82 -17.91 14.10
N TYR A 91 3.83 -16.60 13.90
CA TYR A 91 2.62 -15.80 13.78
C TYR A 91 1.79 -16.21 12.55
N LEU A 92 2.42 -16.51 11.41
CA LEU A 92 1.72 -17.00 10.21
C LEU A 92 1.09 -18.38 10.43
N ILE A 93 1.78 -19.31 11.11
CA ILE A 93 1.24 -20.63 11.46
C ILE A 93 0.02 -20.48 12.38
N TRP A 94 0.11 -19.59 13.37
CA TRP A 94 -1.00 -19.30 14.26
C TRP A 94 -2.20 -18.70 13.51
N LEU A 95 -1.99 -17.69 12.64
CA LEU A 95 -3.05 -17.13 11.80
C LEU A 95 -3.70 -18.20 10.91
N TYR A 96 -2.89 -19.09 10.31
CA TYR A 96 -3.38 -20.20 9.52
C TYR A 96 -4.28 -21.12 10.35
N SER A 97 -3.85 -21.50 11.57
CA SER A 97 -4.63 -22.38 12.47
C SER A 97 -6.00 -21.81 12.87
N LEU A 98 -6.13 -20.47 12.89
CA LEU A 98 -7.40 -19.79 13.17
C LEU A 98 -8.36 -19.82 11.97
N GLY A 99 -7.88 -20.14 10.76
CA GLY A 99 -8.66 -20.07 9.52
C GLY A 99 -8.63 -18.70 8.84
N VAL A 100 -7.64 -17.84 9.11
CA VAL A 100 -7.51 -16.55 8.40
C VAL A 100 -7.49 -16.78 6.89
N ASP A 101 -8.40 -16.10 6.18
CA ASP A 101 -8.67 -16.37 4.76
C ASP A 101 -7.54 -15.94 3.83
N ALA A 102 -6.77 -14.92 4.20
CA ALA A 102 -5.54 -14.54 3.52
C ALA A 102 -4.65 -13.64 4.37
N VAL A 103 -3.34 -13.64 4.10
CA VAL A 103 -2.40 -12.65 4.65
C VAL A 103 -1.85 -11.72 3.56
N LEU A 104 -1.76 -10.43 3.85
CA LEU A 104 -1.16 -9.46 2.94
C LEU A 104 0.32 -9.31 3.27
N ILE A 105 1.21 -9.71 2.35
CA ILE A 105 2.66 -9.74 2.57
C ILE A 105 3.34 -8.73 1.63
N GLN A 106 4.39 -8.06 2.14
CA GLN A 106 5.29 -7.24 1.33
C GLN A 106 6.67 -7.90 1.17
N ASP A 107 7.19 -8.49 2.24
CA ASP A 107 8.55 -9.02 2.31
C ASP A 107 8.69 -10.29 1.46
N ILE A 108 9.62 -10.28 0.49
CA ILE A 108 9.80 -11.36 -0.49
C ILE A 108 10.28 -12.64 0.21
N GLY A 109 11.16 -12.52 1.21
CA GLY A 109 11.64 -13.64 2.01
C GLY A 109 10.51 -14.29 2.81
N ILE A 110 9.68 -13.48 3.47
CA ILE A 110 8.51 -13.99 4.20
C ILE A 110 7.49 -14.64 3.28
N ALA A 111 7.25 -14.09 2.07
CA ALA A 111 6.37 -14.72 1.10
C ALA A 111 6.88 -16.10 0.66
N ALA A 112 8.20 -16.24 0.45
CA ALA A 112 8.82 -17.52 0.10
C ALA A 112 8.69 -18.54 1.25
N LEU A 113 9.01 -18.14 2.48
CA LEU A 113 8.89 -18.98 3.67
C LEU A 113 7.43 -19.39 3.94
N ALA A 114 6.48 -18.48 3.81
CA ALA A 114 5.06 -18.77 4.00
C ALA A 114 4.59 -19.89 3.04
N ARG A 115 5.01 -19.84 1.77
CA ARG A 115 4.67 -20.84 0.77
C ARG A 115 5.31 -22.20 1.05
N GLU A 116 6.55 -22.22 1.52
CA GLU A 116 7.28 -23.45 1.84
C GLU A 116 6.72 -24.12 3.11
N ILE A 117 6.48 -23.33 4.14
CA ILE A 117 6.10 -23.81 5.47
C ILE A 117 4.60 -24.04 5.57
N ILE A 118 3.78 -23.20 4.93
CA ILE A 118 2.32 -23.21 5.04
C ILE A 118 1.68 -23.18 3.63
N PRO A 119 1.82 -24.24 2.80
CA PRO A 119 1.30 -24.22 1.43
C PRO A 119 -0.20 -23.94 1.31
N GLY A 120 -0.97 -24.23 2.37
CA GLY A 120 -2.41 -23.96 2.43
C GLY A 120 -2.79 -22.53 2.83
N LEU A 121 -1.83 -21.67 3.20
CA LEU A 121 -2.07 -20.28 3.54
C LEU A 121 -2.17 -19.44 2.26
N VAL A 122 -3.32 -18.82 2.04
CA VAL A 122 -3.51 -17.87 0.94
C VAL A 122 -2.74 -16.59 1.23
N ILE A 123 -1.91 -16.17 0.29
CA ILE A 123 -1.12 -14.94 0.40
C ILE A 123 -1.53 -13.94 -0.69
N HIS A 124 -1.65 -12.68 -0.30
CA HIS A 124 -1.95 -11.54 -1.18
C HIS A 124 -0.74 -10.59 -1.23
N ALA A 125 -0.37 -10.13 -2.43
CA ALA A 125 0.73 -9.19 -2.60
C ALA A 125 0.27 -7.79 -2.17
N SER A 126 0.90 -7.26 -1.12
CA SER A 126 0.61 -5.93 -0.59
C SER A 126 0.90 -4.85 -1.63
N THR A 127 0.13 -3.75 -1.60
CA THR A 127 0.41 -2.55 -2.42
C THR A 127 1.82 -1.98 -2.17
N GLN A 128 2.43 -2.31 -1.04
CA GLN A 128 3.81 -1.94 -0.73
C GLN A 128 4.88 -2.76 -1.49
N MET A 129 4.50 -3.77 -2.27
CA MET A 129 5.39 -4.43 -3.24
C MET A 129 5.52 -3.62 -4.54
N THR A 130 4.72 -2.55 -4.68
CA THR A 130 4.76 -1.64 -5.83
C THR A 130 4.53 -2.36 -7.16
N ILE A 131 3.63 -3.34 -7.24
CA ILE A 131 3.35 -4.03 -8.52
C ILE A 131 2.49 -3.12 -9.41
N HIS A 132 2.98 -2.83 -10.62
CA HIS A 132 2.44 -1.79 -11.51
C HIS A 132 2.48 -2.15 -13.01
N ASN A 133 2.67 -3.43 -13.35
CA ASN A 133 2.73 -3.93 -14.73
C ASN A 133 2.42 -5.44 -14.77
N ALA A 134 2.30 -6.00 -15.98
CA ALA A 134 2.02 -7.42 -16.17
C ALA A 134 3.16 -8.33 -15.69
N GLU A 135 4.42 -7.91 -15.86
CA GLU A 135 5.59 -8.67 -15.41
C GLU A 135 5.58 -8.91 -13.89
N GLY A 136 5.22 -7.89 -13.10
CA GLY A 136 5.11 -7.99 -11.65
C GLY A 136 3.93 -8.86 -11.20
N VAL A 137 2.80 -8.84 -11.92
CA VAL A 137 1.67 -9.73 -11.62
C VAL A 137 2.01 -11.18 -11.93
N ARG A 138 2.68 -11.46 -13.06
CA ARG A 138 3.17 -12.82 -13.38
C ARG A 138 4.19 -13.32 -12.36
N TRP A 139 5.14 -12.48 -11.97
CA TRP A 139 6.08 -12.82 -10.89
C TRP A 139 5.34 -13.17 -9.60
N ALA A 140 4.33 -12.39 -9.22
CA ALA A 140 3.54 -12.66 -8.01
C ALA A 140 2.80 -14.00 -8.11
N ALA A 141 2.21 -14.32 -9.27
CA ALA A 141 1.60 -15.62 -9.53
C ALA A 141 2.61 -16.77 -9.34
N GLU A 142 3.80 -16.65 -9.93
CA GLU A 142 4.89 -17.63 -9.77
C GLU A 142 5.37 -17.76 -8.31
N GLN A 143 5.21 -16.71 -7.51
CA GLN A 143 5.49 -16.74 -6.07
C GLN A 143 4.34 -17.29 -5.22
N GLY A 144 3.22 -17.67 -5.82
CA GLY A 144 2.07 -18.27 -5.12
C GLY A 144 1.07 -17.26 -4.56
N PHE A 145 1.17 -15.98 -4.95
CA PHE A 145 0.15 -14.99 -4.59
C PHE A 145 -1.14 -15.24 -5.35
N SER A 146 -2.26 -15.33 -4.64
CA SER A 146 -3.59 -15.49 -5.24
C SER A 146 -4.22 -14.16 -5.65
N ARG A 147 -3.70 -13.04 -5.12
CA ARG A 147 -4.19 -11.69 -5.42
C ARG A 147 -3.07 -10.66 -5.37
N VAL A 148 -3.14 -9.65 -6.24
CA VAL A 148 -2.22 -8.51 -6.26
C VAL A 148 -2.98 -7.21 -6.01
N VAL A 149 -2.59 -6.48 -4.96
CA VAL A 149 -3.03 -5.10 -4.75
C VAL A 149 -2.16 -4.17 -5.59
N LEU A 150 -2.70 -3.68 -6.70
CA LEU A 150 -1.95 -2.87 -7.65
C LEU A 150 -1.52 -1.51 -7.07
N ALA A 151 -0.48 -0.92 -7.66
CA ALA A 151 -0.06 0.45 -7.39
C ALA A 151 -1.19 1.44 -7.68
N ARG A 152 -1.24 2.55 -6.91
CA ARG A 152 -2.36 3.51 -6.95
C ARG A 152 -2.24 4.53 -8.09
N GLU A 153 -1.12 4.49 -8.81
CA GLU A 153 -0.72 5.43 -9.87
C GLU A 153 -1.14 4.96 -11.28
N LEU A 154 -1.76 3.77 -11.39
CA LEU A 154 -2.28 3.21 -12.64
C LEU A 154 -3.61 3.85 -13.06
N ALA A 155 -3.79 4.03 -14.37
CA ALA A 155 -5.08 4.32 -14.98
C ALA A 155 -5.90 3.03 -15.16
N LEU A 156 -7.23 3.12 -15.24
CA LEU A 156 -8.10 1.96 -15.41
C LEU A 156 -7.76 1.14 -16.67
N ALA A 157 -7.43 1.82 -17.77
CA ALA A 157 -7.01 1.15 -19.01
C ALA A 157 -5.72 0.32 -18.83
N GLU A 158 -4.78 0.76 -18.00
CA GLU A 158 -3.59 -0.04 -17.69
C GLU A 158 -3.95 -1.24 -16.80
N VAL A 159 -4.89 -1.09 -15.86
CA VAL A 159 -5.38 -2.21 -15.05
C VAL A 159 -6.07 -3.27 -15.93
N GLU A 160 -6.89 -2.84 -16.89
CA GLU A 160 -7.55 -3.72 -17.86
C GLU A 160 -6.54 -4.44 -18.78
N GLN A 161 -5.50 -3.72 -19.22
CA GLN A 161 -4.41 -4.29 -20.01
C GLN A 161 -3.63 -5.34 -19.20
N ILE A 162 -3.23 -5.01 -17.97
CA ILE A 162 -2.55 -5.96 -17.07
C ILE A 162 -3.40 -7.21 -16.86
N ALA A 163 -4.71 -7.05 -16.61
CA ALA A 163 -5.62 -8.17 -16.45
C ALA A 163 -5.68 -9.06 -17.70
N THR A 164 -5.74 -8.45 -18.88
CA THR A 164 -5.75 -9.17 -20.16
C THR A 164 -4.45 -9.96 -20.35
N ASP A 165 -3.31 -9.33 -20.07
CA ASP A 165 -1.97 -9.90 -20.25
C ASP A 165 -1.60 -10.98 -19.22
N THR A 166 -2.39 -11.08 -18.14
CA THR A 166 -2.16 -12.01 -17.03
C THR A 166 -3.35 -12.89 -16.71
N LYS A 167 -4.36 -12.95 -17.58
CA LYS A 167 -5.58 -13.75 -17.41
C LYS A 167 -5.29 -15.23 -17.11
N ASP A 168 -4.22 -15.78 -17.70
CA ASP A 168 -3.85 -17.19 -17.57
C ASP A 168 -3.12 -17.50 -16.24
N SER A 169 -2.79 -16.47 -15.44
CA SER A 169 -2.11 -16.63 -14.16
C SER A 169 -3.03 -17.05 -13.01
N GLY A 170 -4.35 -16.87 -13.15
CA GLY A 170 -5.32 -17.12 -12.09
C GLY A 170 -5.29 -16.12 -10.92
N VAL A 171 -4.45 -15.08 -10.97
CA VAL A 171 -4.30 -14.09 -9.91
C VAL A 171 -5.37 -13.01 -10.00
N GLY A 172 -6.07 -12.76 -8.89
CA GLY A 172 -7.03 -11.66 -8.80
C GLY A 172 -6.34 -10.29 -8.70
N LEU A 173 -6.91 -9.28 -9.36
CA LEU A 173 -6.44 -7.89 -9.23
C LEU A 173 -7.30 -7.12 -8.23
N GLU A 174 -6.65 -6.40 -7.32
CA GLU A 174 -7.31 -5.54 -6.33
C GLU A 174 -6.87 -4.08 -6.53
N VAL A 175 -7.84 -3.17 -6.50
CA VAL A 175 -7.60 -1.72 -6.62
C VAL A 175 -8.24 -0.98 -5.45
N PHE A 176 -7.66 0.17 -5.10
CA PHE A 176 -8.29 1.08 -4.15
C PHE A 176 -9.49 1.77 -4.79
N ALA A 177 -10.61 1.84 -4.06
CA ALA A 177 -11.83 2.51 -4.49
C ALA A 177 -12.12 3.78 -3.68
N HIS A 178 -11.67 3.83 -2.42
CA HIS A 178 -11.93 4.96 -1.53
C HIS A 178 -10.83 5.16 -0.49
N GLY A 179 -10.64 6.39 -0.02
CA GLY A 179 -9.83 6.74 1.14
C GLY A 179 -8.50 7.39 0.81
N ALA A 180 -7.61 7.51 1.80
CA ALA A 180 -6.42 8.35 1.69
C ALA A 180 -5.42 7.83 0.63
N LEU A 181 -4.98 8.71 -0.29
CA LEU A 181 -3.90 8.42 -1.23
C LEU A 181 -2.52 8.66 -0.59
N CYS A 182 -1.56 7.80 -0.95
CA CYS A 182 -0.15 8.07 -0.69
C CYS A 182 0.36 9.08 -1.73
N TYR A 183 1.34 9.89 -1.36
CA TYR A 183 1.96 10.82 -2.32
C TYR A 183 3.00 10.11 -3.20
N GLY A 184 3.82 9.24 -2.61
CA GLY A 184 4.79 8.45 -3.34
C GLY A 184 4.28 7.04 -3.64
N TYR A 185 4.96 6.36 -4.56
CA TYR A 185 4.72 4.95 -4.84
C TYR A 185 4.85 4.13 -3.54
N SER A 186 3.80 3.38 -3.21
CA SER A 186 3.73 2.61 -1.97
C SER A 186 4.84 1.56 -1.92
N GLY A 187 5.58 1.46 -0.81
CA GLY A 187 6.75 0.58 -0.70
C GLY A 187 8.09 1.22 -1.04
N GLN A 188 8.09 2.37 -1.75
CA GLN A 188 9.29 3.04 -2.25
C GLN A 188 9.54 4.41 -1.58
N CYS A 189 8.75 4.77 -0.56
CA CYS A 189 8.84 6.06 0.12
C CYS A 189 9.65 5.94 1.42
N LEU A 190 10.79 6.62 1.45
CA LEU A 190 11.70 6.70 2.60
C LEU A 190 11.62 8.05 3.34
N LEU A 191 10.78 9.00 2.91
CA LEU A 191 10.74 10.36 3.47
C LEU A 191 10.61 10.41 4.99
N SER A 192 9.70 9.60 5.56
CA SER A 192 9.52 9.55 7.02
C SER A 192 10.73 8.92 7.74
N SER A 193 11.44 8.02 7.05
CA SER A 193 12.65 7.41 7.58
C SER A 193 13.81 8.39 7.59
N VAL A 194 14.09 9.04 6.46
CA VAL A 194 15.24 9.95 6.33
C VAL A 194 15.09 11.22 7.19
N ILE A 195 13.86 11.71 7.40
CA ILE A 195 13.61 12.88 8.25
C ILE A 195 13.70 12.54 9.75
N GLY A 196 13.10 11.41 10.16
CA GLY A 196 12.78 11.18 11.57
C GLY A 196 13.16 9.82 12.13
N GLY A 197 13.72 8.93 11.31
CA GLY A 197 14.01 7.53 11.64
C GLY A 197 12.78 6.61 11.65
N ARG A 198 11.59 7.10 11.26
CA ARG A 198 10.33 6.35 11.33
C ARG A 198 9.98 5.78 9.95
N SER A 199 10.38 4.54 9.67
CA SER A 199 10.13 3.90 8.38
C SER A 199 8.64 3.73 8.09
N GLY A 200 8.21 4.19 6.91
CA GLY A 200 6.86 3.92 6.41
C GLY A 200 6.68 2.46 6.01
N ASN A 201 7.74 1.83 5.49
CA ASN A 201 7.77 0.43 5.09
C ASN A 201 7.74 -0.53 6.28
N ARG A 202 8.06 -0.06 7.49
CA ARG A 202 7.82 -0.77 8.76
C ARG A 202 6.63 -0.23 9.56
N GLY A 203 5.69 0.45 8.89
CA GLY A 203 4.41 0.85 9.47
C GLY A 203 4.41 2.08 10.37
N MET A 204 5.53 2.81 10.48
CA MET A 204 5.72 3.92 11.41
C MET A 204 5.63 5.32 10.77
N CYS A 205 5.18 5.42 9.52
CA CYS A 205 5.10 6.69 8.77
C CYS A 205 4.46 7.83 9.58
N ALA A 206 5.20 8.93 9.75
CA ALA A 206 4.74 10.14 10.45
C ALA A 206 4.01 11.14 9.54
N GLN A 207 3.68 10.73 8.31
CA GLN A 207 3.00 11.53 7.29
C GLN A 207 3.69 12.88 6.97
N PRO A 208 5.01 12.93 6.75
CA PRO A 208 5.72 14.18 6.44
C PRO A 208 5.23 14.85 5.15
N CYS A 209 4.63 14.11 4.21
CA CYS A 209 4.00 14.66 3.01
C CYS A 209 2.77 15.55 3.30
N ARG A 210 2.22 15.49 4.52
CA ARG A 210 1.09 16.34 4.97
C ARG A 210 1.55 17.65 5.62
N LYS A 211 2.86 17.89 5.72
CA LYS A 211 3.43 19.13 6.28
C LYS A 211 3.57 20.22 5.22
N PRO A 212 3.68 21.50 5.63
CA PRO A 212 4.00 22.59 4.73
C PRO A 212 5.40 22.46 4.12
N TYR A 213 5.52 22.78 2.83
CA TYR A 213 6.80 22.92 2.12
C TYR A 213 6.76 24.16 1.24
N THR A 214 7.90 24.84 1.13
CA THR A 214 8.08 26.01 0.25
C THR A 214 8.93 25.60 -0.96
N PRO A 215 8.47 25.80 -2.21
CA PRO A 215 9.29 25.50 -3.39
C PRO A 215 10.42 26.53 -3.51
N VAL A 216 11.63 26.06 -3.81
CA VAL A 216 12.83 26.90 -3.92
C VAL A 216 13.65 26.57 -5.17
N THR A 217 14.42 27.55 -5.63
CA THR A 217 15.38 27.44 -6.74
C THR A 217 16.72 28.08 -6.38
N ALA A 218 17.81 27.62 -6.99
CA ALA A 218 19.12 28.25 -6.87
C ALA A 218 19.95 28.00 -8.14
N THR A 219 20.95 28.85 -8.40
CA THR A 219 22.04 28.46 -9.30
C THR A 219 22.96 27.46 -8.61
N THR A 220 23.66 26.63 -9.37
CA THR A 220 24.62 25.67 -8.84
C THR A 220 26.06 26.01 -9.20
N ASP A 221 27.00 25.59 -8.36
CA ASP A 221 28.42 25.55 -8.74
C ASP A 221 28.74 24.40 -9.71
N ALA A 222 30.02 24.24 -10.06
CA ALA A 222 30.48 23.19 -10.97
C ALA A 222 30.20 21.76 -10.48
N TYR A 223 30.03 21.56 -9.17
CA TYR A 223 29.72 20.26 -8.57
C TYR A 223 28.20 20.07 -8.40
N GLY A 224 27.38 21.04 -8.80
CA GLY A 224 25.93 20.98 -8.65
C GLY A 224 25.44 21.35 -7.24
N ARG A 225 26.27 21.99 -6.41
CA ARG A 225 25.84 22.47 -5.09
C ARG A 225 25.01 23.74 -5.24
N PRO A 226 23.82 23.83 -4.62
CA PRO A 226 23.02 25.05 -4.68
C PRO A 226 23.73 26.22 -3.98
N GLY A 227 23.69 27.39 -4.62
CA GLY A 227 23.99 28.67 -3.99
C GLY A 227 22.84 29.14 -3.08
N PRO A 228 22.76 30.46 -2.78
CA PRO A 228 21.65 31.01 -2.00
C PRO A 228 20.29 30.69 -2.62
N VAL A 229 19.45 29.95 -1.89
CA VAL A 229 18.13 29.53 -2.35
C VAL A 229 17.14 30.69 -2.38
N GLN A 230 16.33 30.74 -3.44
CA GLN A 230 15.27 31.71 -3.66
C GLN A 230 13.91 31.00 -3.64
N VAL A 231 12.90 31.63 -3.04
CA VAL A 231 11.54 31.08 -3.01
C VAL A 231 10.89 31.25 -4.37
N ILE A 232 10.28 30.18 -4.89
CA ILE A 232 9.45 30.25 -6.09
C ILE A 232 8.04 30.70 -5.67
N PRO A 233 7.52 31.84 -6.16
CA PRO A 233 6.18 32.29 -5.80
C PRO A 233 5.11 31.28 -6.24
N GLY A 234 4.12 31.02 -5.38
CA GLY A 234 3.03 30.11 -5.70
C GLY A 234 1.95 30.06 -4.63
N LYS A 235 0.79 29.48 -4.97
CA LYS A 235 -0.33 29.30 -4.04
C LYS A 235 -0.33 27.88 -3.45
N GLY A 236 -0.58 27.79 -2.15
CA GLY A 236 -0.70 26.53 -1.41
C GLY A 236 0.63 26.08 -0.78
N GLN A 237 0.57 25.66 0.49
CA GLN A 237 1.74 25.26 1.27
C GLN A 237 1.89 23.73 1.40
N TYR A 238 0.83 22.96 1.13
CA TYR A 238 0.82 21.51 1.31
C TYR A 238 1.18 20.77 0.02
N LEU A 239 2.39 21.02 -0.48
CA LEU A 239 2.81 20.63 -1.82
C LEU A 239 2.69 19.12 -2.10
N LEU A 240 2.92 18.29 -1.08
CA LEU A 240 2.98 16.83 -1.22
C LEU A 240 1.68 16.14 -0.74
N SER A 241 0.60 16.89 -0.52
CA SER A 241 -0.62 16.39 0.11
C SER A 241 -1.70 16.06 -0.93
N PRO A 242 -1.98 14.78 -1.24
CA PRO A 242 -3.05 14.41 -2.16
C PRO A 242 -4.45 14.51 -1.52
N LYS A 243 -5.49 14.66 -2.32
CA LYS A 243 -6.89 14.46 -1.89
C LYS A 243 -7.12 12.98 -1.56
N ASP A 244 -8.27 12.68 -0.95
CA ASP A 244 -8.68 11.28 -0.76
C ASP A 244 -9.33 10.75 -2.05
N LEU A 245 -9.08 9.48 -2.36
CA LEU A 245 -9.69 8.77 -3.48
C LEU A 245 -11.18 8.57 -3.21
N CYS A 246 -12.01 8.80 -4.22
CA CYS A 246 -13.42 8.42 -4.22
C CYS A 246 -13.86 8.06 -5.64
N THR A 247 -13.99 6.76 -5.90
CA THR A 247 -14.45 6.23 -7.20
C THR A 247 -15.95 5.98 -7.27
N TYR A 248 -16.73 6.43 -6.28
CA TYR A 248 -18.16 6.10 -6.13
C TYR A 248 -18.96 6.32 -7.43
N ARG A 249 -18.78 7.48 -8.08
CA ARG A 249 -19.46 7.81 -9.34
C ARG A 249 -18.98 7.02 -10.56
N HIS A 250 -17.83 6.35 -10.44
CA HIS A 250 -17.22 5.52 -11.48
C HIS A 250 -17.37 4.02 -11.19
N LEU A 251 -18.11 3.64 -10.15
CA LEU A 251 -18.31 2.24 -9.78
C LEU A 251 -18.83 1.34 -10.91
N PRO A 252 -19.72 1.79 -11.83
CA PRO A 252 -20.13 0.97 -12.96
C PRO A 252 -18.98 0.56 -13.88
N ALA A 253 -18.00 1.45 -14.10
CA ALA A 253 -16.81 1.14 -14.89
C ALA A 253 -15.91 0.12 -14.17
N LEU A 254 -15.77 0.24 -12.84
CA LEU A 254 -15.00 -0.71 -12.04
C LEU A 254 -15.66 -2.10 -12.00
N VAL A 255 -16.99 -2.18 -11.88
CA VAL A 255 -17.73 -3.45 -11.92
C VAL A 255 -17.67 -4.10 -13.31
N ALA A 256 -17.55 -3.30 -14.37
CA ALA A 256 -17.36 -3.81 -15.73
C ALA A 256 -15.91 -4.24 -16.03
N SER A 257 -14.95 -3.78 -15.23
CA SER A 257 -13.53 -4.12 -15.36
C SER A 257 -13.20 -5.48 -14.73
N PRO A 258 -12.12 -6.17 -15.14
CA PRO A 258 -11.70 -7.48 -14.60
C PRO A 258 -11.04 -7.38 -13.21
N VAL A 259 -11.51 -6.47 -12.36
CA VAL A 259 -11.04 -6.30 -10.98
C VAL A 259 -11.77 -7.28 -10.07
N ALA A 260 -11.01 -8.01 -9.24
CA ALA A 260 -11.55 -9.00 -8.31
C ALA A 260 -12.01 -8.39 -6.98
N SER A 261 -11.38 -7.30 -6.53
CA SER A 261 -11.70 -6.65 -5.24
C SER A 261 -11.52 -5.14 -5.28
N LEU A 262 -12.47 -4.44 -4.64
CA LEU A 262 -12.50 -3.01 -4.40
C LEU A 262 -12.14 -2.73 -2.94
N LYS A 263 -10.95 -2.19 -2.73
CA LYS A 263 -10.42 -1.92 -1.39
C LYS A 263 -10.73 -0.51 -0.91
N ILE A 264 -11.29 -0.41 0.30
CA ILE A 264 -11.44 0.86 1.02
C ILE A 264 -10.23 1.08 1.95
N GLU A 265 -9.56 2.22 1.86
CA GLU A 265 -8.52 2.65 2.80
C GLU A 265 -9.14 3.39 3.98
N GLY A 266 -8.86 2.93 5.21
CA GLY A 266 -9.44 3.55 6.40
C GLY A 266 -9.03 2.94 7.74
N ARG A 267 -7.93 2.19 7.83
CA ARG A 267 -7.54 1.50 9.08
C ARG A 267 -7.26 2.44 10.28
N MET A 268 -7.05 3.73 10.04
CA MET A 268 -6.91 4.74 11.12
C MET A 268 -8.16 5.61 11.27
N LYS A 269 -9.30 5.22 10.69
CA LYS A 269 -10.56 5.97 10.73
C LYS A 269 -11.50 5.39 11.77
N SER A 270 -12.49 6.19 12.17
CA SER A 270 -13.46 5.79 13.19
C SER A 270 -14.42 4.69 12.67
N PRO A 271 -15.07 3.93 13.56
CA PRO A 271 -16.10 2.98 13.16
C PRO A 271 -17.22 3.62 12.33
N GLU A 272 -17.59 4.87 12.60
CA GLU A 272 -18.62 5.58 11.86
C GLU A 272 -18.21 5.87 10.41
N TYR A 273 -16.94 6.23 10.19
CA TYR A 273 -16.39 6.38 8.84
C TYR A 273 -16.49 5.07 8.07
N VAL A 274 -16.05 3.96 8.70
CA VAL A 274 -16.09 2.63 8.08
C VAL A 274 -17.53 2.24 7.75
N ALA A 275 -18.46 2.37 8.70
CA ALA A 275 -19.87 2.07 8.49
C ALA A 275 -20.46 2.87 7.32
N THR A 276 -20.18 4.18 7.27
CA THR A 276 -20.73 5.09 6.26
C THR A 276 -20.22 4.77 4.87
N VAL A 277 -18.89 4.68 4.71
CA VAL A 277 -18.28 4.46 3.39
C VAL A 277 -18.61 3.06 2.87
N VAL A 278 -18.48 2.02 3.69
CA VAL A 278 -18.80 0.65 3.28
C VAL A 278 -20.29 0.53 2.90
N ALA A 279 -21.20 1.09 3.69
CA ALA A 279 -22.63 1.00 3.39
C ALA A 279 -23.02 1.75 2.10
N ALA A 280 -22.36 2.88 1.80
CA ALA A 280 -22.57 3.60 0.55
C ALA A 280 -22.13 2.75 -0.66
N TYR A 281 -20.91 2.20 -0.63
CA TYR A 281 -20.41 1.35 -1.72
C TYR A 281 -21.23 0.06 -1.87
N ARG A 282 -21.61 -0.60 -0.76
CA ARG A 282 -22.48 -1.79 -0.79
C ARG A 282 -23.84 -1.49 -1.44
N ARG A 283 -24.49 -0.38 -1.07
CA ARG A 283 -25.75 0.07 -1.72
C ARG A 283 -25.60 0.24 -3.22
N ALA A 284 -24.51 0.89 -3.63
CA ALA A 284 -24.23 1.12 -5.04
C ALA A 284 -23.96 -0.20 -5.80
N LEU A 285 -23.18 -1.11 -5.22
CA LEU A 285 -22.92 -2.44 -5.79
C LEU A 285 -24.21 -3.28 -5.89
N ASP A 286 -25.04 -3.28 -4.86
CA ASP A 286 -26.35 -3.96 -4.87
C ASP A 286 -27.25 -3.41 -5.98
N ALA A 287 -27.28 -2.09 -6.15
CA ALA A 287 -28.06 -1.44 -7.20
C ALA A 287 -27.57 -1.81 -8.60
N ILE A 288 -26.24 -1.86 -8.81
CA ILE A 288 -25.64 -2.30 -10.09
C ILE A 288 -25.96 -3.77 -10.38
N ALA A 289 -25.90 -4.65 -9.38
CA ALA A 289 -26.21 -6.07 -9.56
C ALA A 289 -27.70 -6.34 -9.78
N ALA A 290 -28.59 -5.53 -9.19
CA ALA A 290 -30.02 -5.74 -9.30
C ALA A 290 -30.48 -5.61 -10.76
N TRP A 291 -30.18 -4.52 -11.48
CA TRP A 291 -30.57 -4.33 -12.89
C TRP A 291 -29.64 -3.33 -13.60
N ASP A 292 -29.40 -3.53 -14.89
CA ASP A 292 -28.35 -2.88 -15.72
C ASP A 292 -28.44 -1.33 -15.86
N LYS A 293 -29.53 -0.68 -15.40
CA LYS A 293 -29.85 0.72 -15.75
C LYS A 293 -30.49 1.57 -14.65
N THR A 294 -30.16 1.37 -13.37
CA THR A 294 -30.63 2.30 -12.30
C THR A 294 -29.56 3.35 -12.00
N PRO A 295 -29.90 4.65 -11.90
CA PRO A 295 -28.97 5.65 -11.39
C PRO A 295 -28.54 5.25 -9.97
N LEU A 296 -27.24 5.29 -9.70
CA LEU A 296 -26.71 5.06 -8.36
C LEU A 296 -27.40 6.02 -7.39
N PRO A 297 -27.86 5.56 -6.21
CA PRO A 297 -28.26 6.48 -5.16
C PRO A 297 -27.12 7.48 -4.94
N ASP A 298 -27.35 8.78 -5.07
CA ASP A 298 -26.26 9.74 -4.84
C ASP A 298 -26.01 9.85 -3.33
N GLU A 299 -24.88 9.32 -2.89
CA GLU A 299 -24.44 9.29 -1.50
C GLU A 299 -23.29 10.27 -1.25
N MET A 300 -22.99 11.13 -2.24
CA MET A 300 -21.82 12.00 -2.18
C MET A 300 -21.83 12.94 -0.98
N ASP A 301 -22.99 13.46 -0.57
CA ASP A 301 -23.09 14.29 0.64
C ASP A 301 -22.71 13.51 1.90
N ASN A 302 -23.16 12.26 2.03
CA ASN A 302 -22.77 11.38 3.13
C ASN A 302 -21.26 11.08 3.09
N LEU A 303 -20.69 10.85 1.91
CA LEU A 303 -19.24 10.65 1.77
C LEU A 303 -18.44 11.92 2.10
N LEU A 304 -18.96 13.11 1.77
CA LEU A 304 -18.34 14.41 2.07
C LEU A 304 -18.46 14.82 3.55
N LEU A 305 -19.50 14.34 4.24
CA LEU A 305 -19.63 14.50 5.69
C LEU A 305 -18.74 13.53 6.45
N ALA A 306 -18.48 12.34 5.89
CA ALA A 306 -17.44 11.46 6.39
C ALA A 306 -16.07 12.14 6.20
N PHE A 307 -15.10 11.82 7.07
CA PHE A 307 -13.77 12.43 7.00
C PHE A 307 -13.19 12.34 5.59
N ASN A 308 -12.83 13.46 4.99
CA ASN A 308 -12.17 13.50 3.69
C ASN A 308 -11.25 14.71 3.56
N ARG A 309 -10.20 14.59 2.74
CA ARG A 309 -9.30 15.70 2.39
C ARG A 309 -9.68 16.38 1.08
N GLY A 310 -10.98 16.40 0.77
CA GLY A 310 -11.49 16.58 -0.58
C GLY A 310 -11.35 15.29 -1.38
N PHE A 311 -12.11 15.18 -2.47
CA PHE A 311 -12.11 14.00 -3.33
C PHE A 311 -11.41 14.21 -4.67
N THR A 312 -10.81 13.13 -5.14
CA THR A 312 -10.31 12.90 -6.49
C THR A 312 -10.78 11.53 -6.95
N SER A 313 -11.02 11.37 -8.25
CA SER A 313 -11.23 10.05 -8.85
C SER A 313 -9.90 9.28 -8.99
N GLY A 314 -8.77 9.91 -8.67
CA GLY A 314 -7.45 9.31 -8.62
C GLY A 314 -6.82 9.09 -10.00
N TYR A 315 -5.61 8.53 -9.99
CA TYR A 315 -4.91 8.20 -11.22
C TYR A 315 -5.72 7.25 -12.13
N LEU A 316 -6.52 6.39 -11.50
CA LEU A 316 -7.42 5.40 -12.08
C LEU A 316 -8.37 6.00 -13.13
N PHE A 317 -8.83 7.24 -12.92
CA PHE A 317 -9.72 7.95 -13.84
C PHE A 317 -9.09 9.22 -14.43
N GLY A 318 -7.76 9.27 -14.49
CA GLY A 318 -7.04 10.34 -15.20
C GLY A 318 -6.82 11.64 -14.42
N ASP A 319 -7.25 11.73 -13.16
CA ASP A 319 -6.97 12.91 -12.34
C ASP A 319 -5.46 13.06 -12.13
N ARG A 320 -4.96 14.30 -12.28
CA ARG A 320 -3.54 14.69 -12.10
C ARG A 320 -3.45 16.10 -11.52
N HIS A 321 -2.27 16.48 -11.03
CA HIS A 321 -1.97 17.84 -10.55
C HIS A 321 -3.05 18.36 -9.59
N ARG A 322 -3.69 19.51 -9.84
CA ARG A 322 -4.72 20.10 -8.97
C ARG A 322 -5.98 19.24 -8.79
N ALA A 323 -6.31 18.36 -9.74
CA ALA A 323 -7.44 17.45 -9.58
C ALA A 323 -7.15 16.41 -8.49
N LEU A 324 -5.93 15.88 -8.47
CA LEU A 324 -5.44 14.90 -7.51
C LEU A 324 -4.97 15.52 -6.18
N MET A 325 -4.32 16.68 -6.23
CA MET A 325 -3.60 17.27 -5.10
C MET A 325 -4.45 18.25 -4.29
N GLY A 326 -4.37 18.15 -2.96
CA GLY A 326 -5.04 19.03 -1.98
C GLY A 326 -4.09 20.06 -1.39
N ARG A 327 -3.43 20.88 -2.22
CA ARG A 327 -2.33 21.79 -1.80
C ARG A 327 -2.75 22.94 -0.86
N ASP A 328 -4.05 23.17 -0.71
CA ASP A 328 -4.66 24.22 0.11
C ASP A 328 -4.98 23.79 1.56
N ALA A 329 -5.06 22.49 1.84
CA ALA A 329 -5.31 21.95 3.19
C ALA A 329 -4.97 20.44 3.28
N PRO A 330 -4.37 19.96 4.39
CA PRO A 330 -4.03 18.56 4.59
C PRO A 330 -5.08 17.77 5.40
N ASP A 331 -6.09 18.46 5.93
CA ASP A 331 -7.03 17.95 6.95
C ASP A 331 -8.45 17.78 6.40
N ASN A 332 -9.39 17.41 7.29
CA ASN A 332 -10.79 17.20 6.94
C ASN A 332 -11.41 18.47 6.33
N ARG A 333 -12.01 18.38 5.14
CA ARG A 333 -12.69 19.51 4.49
C ARG A 333 -14.16 19.62 4.87
N GLY A 334 -14.83 18.51 5.16
CA GLY A 334 -16.27 18.48 5.36
C GLY A 334 -17.09 18.85 4.12
N LEU A 335 -18.40 18.98 4.30
CA LEU A 335 -19.34 19.38 3.25
C LEU A 335 -19.45 20.90 3.19
N TYR A 336 -19.16 21.49 2.03
CA TYR A 336 -19.37 22.91 1.79
C TYR A 336 -20.85 23.25 1.67
N ILE A 337 -21.34 24.20 2.48
CA ILE A 337 -22.77 24.56 2.51
C ILE A 337 -23.09 25.95 1.96
N GLY A 338 -22.12 26.86 1.89
CA GLY A 338 -22.34 28.22 1.40
C GLY A 338 -21.31 29.24 1.85
N LYS A 339 -21.61 30.53 1.61
CA LYS A 339 -20.73 31.66 1.98
C LYS A 339 -21.44 32.62 2.92
N VAL A 340 -20.68 33.22 3.83
CA VAL A 340 -21.15 34.33 4.65
C VAL A 340 -21.49 35.52 3.76
N SER A 341 -22.74 35.96 3.77
CA SER A 341 -23.18 37.18 3.08
C SER A 341 -23.05 38.40 3.97
N ARG A 342 -23.31 38.25 5.28
CA ARG A 342 -23.29 39.33 6.26
C ARG A 342 -23.00 38.81 7.66
N TYR A 343 -22.38 39.65 8.49
CA TYR A 343 -22.25 39.43 9.94
C TYR A 343 -22.90 40.58 10.71
N ASP A 344 -23.68 40.25 11.75
CA ASP A 344 -24.27 41.21 12.68
C ASP A 344 -23.54 41.13 14.03
N ALA A 345 -22.77 42.18 14.34
CA ALA A 345 -21.99 42.25 15.57
C ALA A 345 -22.84 42.40 16.84
N LYS A 346 -24.07 42.93 16.77
CA LYS A 346 -24.92 43.15 17.95
C LYS A 346 -25.42 41.83 18.54
N VAL A 347 -25.78 40.90 17.65
CA VAL A 347 -26.31 39.57 18.02
C VAL A 347 -25.31 38.44 17.77
N ARG A 348 -24.09 38.76 17.31
CA ARG A 348 -23.02 37.80 16.96
C ARG A 348 -23.49 36.70 16.01
N SER A 349 -24.24 37.09 14.99
CA SER A 349 -24.88 36.17 14.04
C SER A 349 -24.33 36.36 12.63
N ALA A 350 -24.09 35.25 11.92
CA ALA A 350 -23.68 35.25 10.52
C ALA A 350 -24.85 34.83 9.64
N SER A 351 -25.16 35.63 8.62
CA SER A 351 -26.01 35.26 7.50
C SER A 351 -25.19 34.50 6.46
N ILE A 352 -25.63 33.30 6.10
CA ILE A 352 -24.95 32.41 5.16
C ILE A 352 -25.89 32.16 4.00
N LYS A 353 -25.44 32.51 2.80
CA LYS A 353 -26.12 32.17 1.55
C LYS A 353 -25.80 30.72 1.23
N LEU A 354 -26.82 29.85 1.30
CA LEU A 354 -26.66 28.43 1.03
C LEU A 354 -26.43 28.18 -0.45
N GLU A 355 -25.43 27.36 -0.74
CA GLU A 355 -25.12 26.82 -2.07
C GLU A 355 -25.30 25.29 -2.10
N SER A 356 -25.69 24.68 -0.97
CA SER A 356 -26.10 23.27 -0.83
C SER A 356 -27.51 23.17 -0.27
N GLY A 357 -28.15 22.01 -0.43
CA GLY A 357 -29.44 21.71 0.21
C GLY A 357 -29.36 21.42 1.71
N MET A 358 -28.16 21.29 2.27
CA MET A 358 -27.96 20.87 3.66
C MET A 358 -28.00 22.05 4.63
N ILE A 359 -28.77 21.89 5.71
CA ILE A 359 -28.90 22.87 6.79
C ILE A 359 -28.28 22.27 8.05
N PRO A 360 -27.28 22.93 8.67
CA PRO A 360 -26.67 22.42 9.89
C PRO A 360 -27.64 22.43 11.08
N LYS A 361 -27.45 21.50 12.01
CA LYS A 361 -28.27 21.30 13.21
C LYS A 361 -27.47 21.53 14.49
N PRO A 362 -28.13 21.82 15.62
CA PRO A 362 -27.46 21.80 16.91
C PRO A 362 -26.72 20.48 17.12
N GLY A 363 -25.43 20.55 17.46
CA GLY A 363 -24.49 19.44 17.58
C GLY A 363 -23.55 19.28 16.39
N ASP A 364 -23.87 19.81 15.20
CA ASP A 364 -23.00 19.70 14.03
C ASP A 364 -21.73 20.55 14.20
N GLY A 365 -20.60 20.01 13.75
CA GLY A 365 -19.35 20.75 13.67
C GLY A 365 -19.31 21.62 12.43
N LEU A 366 -19.09 22.92 12.61
CA LEU A 366 -18.93 23.89 11.52
C LEU A 366 -17.48 24.35 11.42
N PHE A 367 -17.03 24.62 10.20
CA PHE A 367 -15.73 25.20 9.91
C PHE A 367 -15.87 26.38 8.94
N PHE A 368 -15.25 27.48 9.30
CA PHE A 368 -15.24 28.73 8.54
C PHE A 368 -13.82 28.98 8.05
N LYS A 369 -13.68 29.24 6.74
CA LYS A 369 -12.38 29.54 6.13
C LYS A 369 -12.48 30.62 5.07
N ASP A 370 -11.73 31.70 5.25
CA ASP A 370 -11.47 32.68 4.20
C ASP A 370 -10.22 32.23 3.41
N TYR A 371 -10.37 32.09 2.09
CA TYR A 371 -9.28 31.67 1.21
C TYR A 371 -8.41 32.85 0.74
N GLU A 372 -8.91 34.08 0.85
CA GLU A 372 -8.13 35.30 0.60
C GLU A 372 -7.35 35.72 1.86
N ARG A 373 -7.83 35.31 3.05
CA ARG A 373 -7.15 35.49 4.34
C ARG A 373 -7.02 34.15 5.08
N PRO A 374 -6.01 33.34 4.73
CA PRO A 374 -5.86 31.97 5.26
C PRO A 374 -5.76 31.87 6.79
N ASP A 375 -5.31 32.95 7.45
CA ASP A 375 -5.22 33.04 8.91
C ASP A 375 -6.59 33.24 9.56
N GLU A 376 -7.61 33.70 8.82
CA GLU A 376 -9.01 33.82 9.26
C GLU A 376 -9.74 32.48 9.05
N GLN A 377 -9.49 31.53 9.95
CA GLN A 377 -10.21 30.26 9.99
C GLN A 377 -10.52 29.81 11.43
N PHE A 378 -11.68 29.18 11.64
CA PHE A 378 -12.07 28.63 12.93
C PHE A 378 -13.15 27.56 12.77
N GLY A 379 -13.27 26.67 13.75
CA GLY A 379 -14.34 25.69 13.81
C GLY A 379 -14.97 25.62 15.19
N PHE A 380 -16.24 25.21 15.25
CA PHE A 380 -16.99 25.05 16.51
C PHE A 380 -18.18 24.10 16.32
N ALA A 381 -18.69 23.54 17.42
CA ALA A 381 -19.95 22.81 17.40
C ALA A 381 -21.13 23.78 17.53
N LEU A 382 -22.08 23.72 16.60
CA LEU A 382 -23.26 24.57 16.59
C LEU A 382 -24.17 24.22 17.77
N ASN A 383 -24.55 25.19 18.61
CA ASN A 383 -25.42 24.95 19.77
C ASN A 383 -26.84 25.51 19.60
N THR A 384 -27.08 26.27 18.53
CA THR A 384 -28.34 26.98 18.27
C THR A 384 -29.00 26.48 16.99
N VAL A 385 -30.32 26.51 16.94
CA VAL A 385 -31.08 26.20 15.72
C VAL A 385 -30.93 27.35 14.73
N PRO A 386 -30.43 27.13 13.50
CA PRO A 386 -30.36 28.18 12.50
C PRO A 386 -31.76 28.64 12.07
N THR A 387 -31.94 29.95 11.88
CA THR A 387 -33.17 30.48 11.28
C THR A 387 -33.00 30.58 9.77
N ARG A 388 -34.06 30.32 9.00
CA ARG A 388 -34.03 30.38 7.53
C ARG A 388 -34.86 31.55 7.05
N THR A 389 -34.29 32.41 6.22
CA THR A 389 -35.00 33.56 5.63
C THR A 389 -34.45 33.83 4.24
N GLY A 390 -35.30 33.79 3.20
CA GLY A 390 -34.91 34.21 1.85
C GLY A 390 -33.73 33.44 1.22
N GLY A 391 -33.66 32.11 1.39
CA GLY A 391 -32.56 31.30 0.85
C GLY A 391 -31.25 31.37 1.64
N GLU A 392 -31.20 32.21 2.68
CA GLU A 392 -30.09 32.27 3.63
C GLU A 392 -30.45 31.58 4.95
N ILE A 393 -29.42 31.16 5.68
CA ILE A 393 -29.53 30.78 7.09
C ILE A 393 -28.82 31.80 7.96
N GLN A 394 -29.34 32.03 9.16
CA GLN A 394 -28.65 32.81 10.19
C GLN A 394 -28.32 31.91 11.37
N LEU A 395 -27.08 31.98 11.84
CA LEU A 395 -26.62 31.24 13.01
C LEU A 395 -25.63 32.04 13.85
N ALA A 396 -25.59 31.76 15.15
CA ALA A 396 -24.64 32.38 16.06
C ALA A 396 -23.22 31.85 15.81
N VAL A 397 -22.23 32.75 15.80
CA VAL A 397 -20.80 32.40 15.63
C VAL A 397 -19.97 32.88 16.83
N PRO A 398 -18.93 32.14 17.23
CA PRO A 398 -18.10 32.47 18.40
C PRO A 398 -17.22 33.70 18.22
N GLN A 399 -16.92 34.07 16.96
CA GLN A 399 -16.05 35.20 16.64
C GLN A 399 -16.53 35.94 15.38
N PRO A 400 -16.13 37.22 15.19
CA PRO A 400 -16.45 37.97 13.99
C PRO A 400 -16.00 37.24 12.72
N VAL A 401 -16.82 37.34 11.67
CA VAL A 401 -16.56 36.67 10.40
C VAL A 401 -16.81 37.61 9.22
N SER A 402 -15.91 37.56 8.26
CA SER A 402 -15.97 38.42 7.08
C SER A 402 -16.95 37.89 6.02
N PRO A 403 -17.64 38.78 5.28
CA PRO A 403 -18.36 38.37 4.06
C PRO A 403 -17.44 37.66 3.07
N GLY A 404 -17.96 36.65 2.38
CA GLY A 404 -17.20 35.79 1.46
C GLY A 404 -16.55 34.57 2.11
N THR A 405 -16.46 34.51 3.45
CA THR A 405 -15.96 33.34 4.19
C THR A 405 -16.79 32.11 3.84
N ARG A 406 -16.12 31.00 3.50
CA ARG A 406 -16.79 29.74 3.17
C ARG A 406 -17.11 28.95 4.43
N VAL A 407 -18.27 28.31 4.43
CA VAL A 407 -18.79 27.54 5.57
C VAL A 407 -18.92 26.07 5.19
N TYR A 408 -18.45 25.21 6.08
CA TYR A 408 -18.43 23.76 5.91
C TYR A 408 -19.03 23.07 7.14
N ILE A 409 -19.72 21.95 6.92
CA ILE A 409 -20.08 20.99 7.99
C ILE A 409 -18.99 19.92 8.03
N THR A 410 -18.23 19.87 9.12
CA THR A 410 -17.10 18.95 9.31
C THR A 410 -17.45 17.71 10.13
N SER A 411 -18.59 17.72 10.82
CA SER A 411 -19.20 16.55 11.46
C SER A 411 -20.69 16.74 11.58
N SER A 412 -21.47 15.67 11.38
CA SER A 412 -22.93 15.69 11.46
C SER A 412 -23.44 14.73 12.53
N ILE A 413 -24.34 15.21 13.40
CA ILE A 413 -24.98 14.37 14.42
C ILE A 413 -25.93 13.34 13.82
N ASP A 414 -26.65 13.69 12.75
CA ASP A 414 -27.56 12.78 12.05
C ASP A 414 -26.77 11.67 11.38
N GLN A 415 -25.65 12.01 10.74
CA GLN A 415 -24.78 11.03 10.12
C GLN A 415 -24.18 10.09 11.17
N ALA A 416 -23.70 10.62 12.29
CA ALA A 416 -23.19 9.80 13.39
C ALA A 416 -24.27 8.88 13.96
N ALA A 417 -25.51 9.37 14.11
CA ALA A 417 -26.65 8.56 14.53
C ALA A 417 -26.97 7.45 13.50
N HIS A 418 -26.95 7.77 12.21
CA HIS A 418 -27.15 6.79 11.15
C HIS A 418 -26.06 5.71 11.13
N ALA A 419 -24.80 6.10 11.30
CA ALA A 419 -23.70 5.15 11.41
C ALA A 419 -23.84 4.23 12.63
N ARG A 420 -24.25 4.77 13.79
CA ARG A 420 -24.54 3.97 14.99
C ARG A 420 -25.73 3.03 14.79
N GLN A 421 -26.75 3.45 14.03
CA GLN A 421 -27.86 2.56 13.65
C GLN A 421 -27.36 1.41 12.77
N ILE A 422 -26.46 1.65 11.82
CA ILE A 422 -25.84 0.57 11.03
C ILE A 422 -25.09 -0.39 11.97
N ILE A 423 -24.26 0.13 12.87
CA ILE A 423 -23.43 -0.67 13.79
C ILE A 423 -24.28 -1.50 14.76
N SER A 424 -25.40 -0.95 15.24
CA SER A 424 -26.28 -1.61 16.22
C SER A 424 -27.32 -2.54 15.59
N ARG A 425 -27.34 -2.70 14.26
CA ARG A 425 -28.28 -3.62 13.60
C ARG A 425 -28.08 -5.05 14.11
N PRO A 426 -29.14 -5.75 14.57
CA PRO A 426 -29.05 -7.15 14.95
C PRO A 426 -28.66 -8.02 13.75
N ALA A 427 -28.03 -9.19 13.98
CA ALA A 427 -27.47 -10.02 12.91
C ALA A 427 -28.50 -10.48 11.86
N THR A 428 -29.80 -10.50 12.19
CA THR A 428 -30.88 -10.76 11.22
C THR A 428 -31.13 -9.62 10.22
N ALA A 429 -30.51 -8.46 10.40
CA ALA A 429 -30.54 -7.32 9.48
C ALA A 429 -29.22 -7.15 8.70
N LEU A 430 -28.34 -8.17 8.73
CA LEU A 430 -27.21 -8.27 7.82
C LEU A 430 -27.71 -8.17 6.38
N ARG A 431 -27.02 -7.40 5.54
CA ARG A 431 -27.35 -7.31 4.11
C ARG A 431 -27.19 -8.66 3.40
N HIS A 432 -26.37 -9.55 3.94
CA HIS A 432 -26.14 -10.91 3.45
C HIS A 432 -26.35 -11.92 4.59
N PRO A 433 -27.56 -12.45 4.77
CA PRO A 433 -27.76 -13.59 5.66
C PRO A 433 -27.13 -14.85 5.07
N VAL A 434 -26.78 -15.81 5.92
CA VAL A 434 -26.24 -17.12 5.50
C VAL A 434 -27.42 -18.06 5.20
N PRO A 435 -27.63 -18.51 3.94
CA PRO A 435 -28.70 -19.43 3.62
C PRO A 435 -28.52 -20.79 4.30
N LEU A 436 -29.63 -21.32 4.81
CA LEU A 436 -29.70 -22.60 5.50
C LEU A 436 -30.98 -23.32 5.11
N ASP A 437 -30.87 -24.53 4.58
CA ASP A 437 -32.01 -25.42 4.41
C ASP A 437 -32.16 -26.33 5.63
N LEU A 438 -33.39 -26.62 6.01
CA LEU A 438 -33.70 -27.42 7.20
C LEU A 438 -34.72 -28.51 6.88
N THR A 439 -34.39 -29.76 7.20
CA THR A 439 -35.28 -30.90 7.20
C THR A 439 -35.54 -31.34 8.64
N VAL A 440 -36.81 -31.43 9.01
CA VAL A 440 -37.27 -31.82 10.34
C VAL A 440 -37.87 -33.22 10.22
N ARG A 441 -37.32 -34.19 10.93
CA ARG A 441 -37.80 -35.59 10.94
C ARG A 441 -38.25 -35.98 12.33
N VAL A 442 -39.41 -36.61 12.41
CA VAL A 442 -39.92 -37.22 13.65
C VAL A 442 -40.02 -38.72 13.44
N GLU A 443 -39.22 -39.48 14.19
CA GLU A 443 -39.26 -40.94 14.16
C GLU A 443 -40.52 -41.49 14.87
N ASP A 444 -40.87 -42.75 14.60
CA ASP A 444 -42.05 -43.42 15.20
C ASP A 444 -41.99 -43.50 16.74
N ASN A 445 -40.78 -43.45 17.32
CA ASN A 445 -40.56 -43.40 18.77
C ASN A 445 -40.75 -41.97 19.37
N GLY A 446 -41.17 -41.00 18.55
CA GLY A 446 -41.34 -39.60 18.93
C GLY A 446 -40.05 -38.77 18.94
N ARG A 447 -38.90 -39.32 18.56
CA ARG A 447 -37.61 -38.61 18.55
C ARG A 447 -37.55 -37.59 17.42
N LEU A 448 -37.15 -36.38 17.75
CA LEU A 448 -36.95 -35.28 16.79
C LEU A 448 -35.51 -35.28 16.26
N ILE A 449 -35.34 -35.17 14.95
CA ILE A 449 -34.06 -35.01 14.26
C ILE A 449 -34.15 -33.79 13.35
N LEU A 450 -33.11 -32.96 13.38
CA LEU A 450 -32.97 -31.77 12.55
C LEU A 450 -31.74 -31.94 11.67
N ASP A 451 -31.94 -32.05 10.36
CA ASP A 451 -30.87 -32.08 9.36
C ASP A 451 -30.86 -30.77 8.60
N GLY A 452 -29.74 -30.07 8.51
CA GLY A 452 -29.65 -28.89 7.68
C GLY A 452 -28.41 -28.82 6.83
N CYS A 453 -28.48 -27.95 5.83
CA CYS A 453 -27.42 -27.67 4.88
C CYS A 453 -27.19 -26.17 4.82
N ILE A 454 -26.02 -25.71 5.25
CA ILE A 454 -25.60 -24.30 5.10
C ILE A 454 -25.03 -24.12 3.69
N HIS A 455 -25.45 -23.08 3.00
CA HIS A 455 -24.90 -22.66 1.72
C HIS A 455 -24.04 -21.41 1.92
N THR A 456 -22.74 -21.52 1.72
CA THR A 456 -21.84 -20.36 1.79
C THR A 456 -21.80 -19.59 0.47
N GLY A 457 -21.43 -18.31 0.48
CA GLY A 457 -21.21 -17.48 -0.69
C GLY A 457 -20.07 -17.98 -1.59
N SER A 458 -19.20 -18.85 -1.07
CA SER A 458 -18.17 -19.56 -1.84
C SER A 458 -18.72 -20.76 -2.65
N GLY A 459 -19.99 -21.14 -2.43
CA GLY A 459 -20.61 -22.32 -3.03
C GLY A 459 -20.35 -23.63 -2.27
N ARG A 460 -19.70 -23.57 -1.08
CA ARG A 460 -19.54 -24.73 -0.19
C ARG A 460 -20.83 -25.02 0.57
N GLU A 461 -21.20 -26.30 0.62
CA GLU A 461 -22.30 -26.85 1.41
C GLU A 461 -21.78 -27.49 2.71
N ILE A 462 -22.42 -27.20 3.85
CA ILE A 462 -22.06 -27.77 5.15
C ILE A 462 -23.28 -28.48 5.74
N ALA A 463 -23.21 -29.81 5.80
CA ALA A 463 -24.26 -30.64 6.38
C ALA A 463 -24.15 -30.70 7.90
N ILE A 464 -25.28 -30.57 8.59
CA ILE A 464 -25.39 -30.59 10.05
C ILE A 464 -26.57 -31.46 10.45
N THR A 465 -26.38 -32.33 11.45
CA THR A 465 -27.47 -33.11 12.05
C THR A 465 -27.47 -32.86 13.56
N HIS A 466 -28.63 -32.50 14.10
CA HIS A 466 -28.86 -32.38 15.54
C HIS A 466 -29.99 -33.31 15.97
N THR A 467 -29.78 -34.04 17.06
CA THR A 467 -30.86 -34.73 17.75
C THR A 467 -31.07 -34.07 19.11
N PRO A 468 -32.04 -33.15 19.26
CA PRO A 468 -32.36 -32.60 20.56
C PRO A 468 -32.88 -33.69 21.51
N GLY A 469 -32.63 -33.52 22.81
CA GLY A 469 -33.15 -34.39 23.87
C GLY A 469 -34.64 -34.20 24.14
N ILE A 470 -35.46 -34.21 23.09
CA ILE A 470 -36.91 -34.01 23.14
C ILE A 470 -37.57 -35.23 22.50
N THR A 471 -38.59 -35.76 23.17
CA THR A 471 -39.45 -36.82 22.66
C THR A 471 -40.87 -36.30 22.59
N LEU A 472 -41.44 -36.30 21.38
CA LEU A 472 -42.84 -35.99 21.15
C LEU A 472 -43.70 -37.15 21.67
N VAL A 473 -44.80 -36.84 22.35
CA VAL A 473 -45.71 -37.82 22.96
C VAL A 473 -47.05 -37.84 22.24
N PRO A 474 -47.84 -38.93 22.27
CA PRO A 474 -49.17 -38.95 21.64
C PRO A 474 -50.06 -37.79 22.11
N ALA A 475 -50.76 -37.13 21.18
CA ALA A 475 -51.58 -35.96 21.50
C ALA A 475 -52.97 -36.34 22.05
N GLU A 476 -53.35 -35.77 23.20
CA GLU A 476 -54.67 -36.06 23.82
C GLU A 476 -55.83 -35.19 23.30
N SER A 477 -55.55 -33.95 22.88
CA SER A 477 -56.61 -33.00 22.43
C SER A 477 -56.18 -32.01 21.35
N ARG A 478 -54.87 -31.75 21.20
CA ARG A 478 -54.30 -30.79 20.24
C ARG A 478 -52.97 -31.31 19.70
N PRO A 479 -52.98 -32.09 18.60
CA PRO A 479 -51.74 -32.52 17.97
C PRO A 479 -50.97 -31.31 17.41
N LEU A 480 -49.64 -31.41 17.46
CA LEU A 480 -48.78 -30.49 16.74
C LEU A 480 -48.92 -30.78 15.24
N THR A 481 -49.22 -29.78 14.42
CA THR A 481 -49.30 -29.95 12.97
C THR A 481 -47.94 -29.74 12.28
N ALA A 482 -47.79 -30.25 11.06
CA ALA A 482 -46.59 -30.03 10.26
C ALA A 482 -46.35 -28.53 9.98
N GLU A 483 -47.42 -27.77 9.71
CA GLU A 483 -47.36 -26.32 9.47
C GLU A 483 -46.92 -25.55 10.73
N GLN A 484 -47.42 -25.95 11.90
CA GLN A 484 -46.99 -25.35 13.17
C GLN A 484 -45.51 -25.60 13.43
N MET A 485 -45.04 -26.82 13.14
CA MET A 485 -43.62 -27.17 13.25
C MET A 485 -42.78 -26.35 12.27
N GLU A 486 -43.19 -26.27 11.00
CA GLU A 486 -42.52 -25.47 9.97
C GLU A 486 -42.40 -23.99 10.41
N GLN A 487 -43.50 -23.39 10.87
CA GLN A 487 -43.54 -21.99 11.29
C GLN A 487 -42.61 -21.72 12.49
N GLN A 488 -42.48 -22.67 13.43
CA GLN A 488 -41.50 -22.52 14.51
C GLN A 488 -40.08 -22.67 13.98
N MET A 489 -39.83 -23.65 13.12
CA MET A 489 -38.48 -23.97 12.64
C MET A 489 -37.91 -22.91 11.70
N ARG A 490 -38.75 -22.23 10.90
CA ARG A 490 -38.34 -21.15 9.97
C ARG A 490 -37.76 -19.90 10.66
N LYS A 491 -37.95 -19.73 11.98
CA LYS A 491 -37.48 -18.53 12.70
C LYS A 491 -35.98 -18.62 13.00
N SER A 492 -35.17 -17.72 12.43
CA SER A 492 -33.73 -17.69 12.72
C SER A 492 -33.35 -16.89 13.98
N GLY A 493 -34.18 -15.94 14.42
CA GLY A 493 -34.10 -15.34 15.76
C GLY A 493 -32.75 -14.73 16.16
N GLY A 494 -32.37 -13.60 15.55
CA GLY A 494 -31.15 -12.86 15.91
C GLY A 494 -29.83 -13.50 15.44
N THR A 495 -29.88 -14.69 14.82
CA THR A 495 -28.73 -15.40 14.24
C THR A 495 -28.40 -14.87 12.83
N PRO A 496 -27.21 -15.17 12.29
CA PRO A 496 -26.83 -14.77 10.92
C PRO A 496 -27.53 -15.57 9.83
N PHE A 497 -28.28 -16.62 10.17
CA PHE A 497 -28.91 -17.52 9.20
C PHE A 497 -30.25 -16.98 8.68
N VAL A 498 -30.55 -17.28 7.41
CA VAL A 498 -31.90 -17.23 6.85
C VAL A 498 -32.28 -18.62 6.38
N ILE A 499 -33.41 -19.11 6.89
CA ILE A 499 -33.92 -20.44 6.57
C ILE A 499 -34.75 -20.35 5.29
N GLU A 500 -34.19 -20.78 4.17
CA GLU A 500 -34.81 -20.66 2.84
C GLU A 500 -35.89 -21.74 2.67
N ALA A 501 -35.51 -23.02 2.80
CA ALA A 501 -36.42 -24.15 2.79
C ALA A 501 -36.58 -24.80 4.18
N VAL A 502 -37.82 -25.20 4.49
CA VAL A 502 -38.12 -26.09 5.62
C VAL A 502 -38.93 -27.27 5.09
N ASN A 503 -38.41 -28.48 5.25
CA ASN A 503 -39.10 -29.71 4.89
C ASN A 503 -39.46 -30.49 6.16
N VAL A 504 -40.74 -30.82 6.36
CA VAL A 504 -41.23 -31.50 7.57
C VAL A 504 -41.69 -32.91 7.24
N GLN A 505 -41.01 -33.91 7.81
CA GLN A 505 -41.33 -35.33 7.71
C GLN A 505 -41.92 -35.80 9.05
N TYR A 506 -43.24 -35.65 9.19
CA TYR A 506 -43.95 -35.92 10.45
C TYR A 506 -45.43 -36.27 10.19
N ARG A 507 -45.96 -37.25 10.92
CA ARG A 507 -47.31 -37.82 10.74
C ARG A 507 -48.45 -36.98 11.32
N GLY A 508 -48.14 -36.02 12.20
CA GLY A 508 -49.11 -35.05 12.72
C GLY A 508 -49.97 -35.53 13.90
N ASP A 509 -49.57 -36.60 14.60
CA ASP A 509 -50.35 -37.27 15.66
C ASP A 509 -49.75 -37.12 17.07
N LEU A 510 -48.59 -36.49 17.21
CA LEU A 510 -47.88 -36.26 18.46
C LEU A 510 -47.99 -34.81 18.97
N PHE A 511 -47.54 -34.59 20.19
CA PHE A 511 -47.53 -33.33 20.91
C PHE A 511 -46.14 -33.05 21.48
N ALA A 512 -45.72 -31.79 21.38
CA ALA A 512 -44.63 -31.23 22.16
C ALA A 512 -44.93 -29.77 22.51
N PRO A 513 -44.51 -29.27 23.68
CA PRO A 513 -44.55 -27.86 24.00
C PRO A 513 -43.79 -27.02 22.95
N LEU A 514 -44.38 -25.91 22.51
CA LEU A 514 -43.71 -24.98 21.57
C LEU A 514 -42.38 -24.45 22.13
N ALA A 515 -42.25 -24.36 23.47
CA ALA A 515 -41.02 -23.97 24.13
C ALA A 515 -39.87 -24.97 23.86
N ASP A 516 -40.18 -26.27 23.77
CA ASP A 516 -39.20 -27.31 23.47
C ASP A 516 -38.75 -27.25 22.01
N LEU A 517 -39.68 -27.04 21.06
CA LEU A 517 -39.33 -26.78 19.66
C LEU A 517 -38.45 -25.54 19.49
N ASN A 518 -38.77 -24.46 20.21
CA ASN A 518 -37.96 -23.24 20.23
C ASN A 518 -36.56 -23.49 20.82
N ARG A 519 -36.44 -24.35 21.84
CA ARG A 519 -35.15 -24.76 22.41
C ARG A 519 -34.34 -25.56 21.40
N ALA A 520 -34.92 -26.60 20.80
CA ALA A 520 -34.27 -27.41 19.75
C ALA A 520 -33.75 -26.57 18.58
N ARG A 521 -34.58 -25.63 18.10
CA ARG A 521 -34.18 -24.71 17.02
C ARG A 521 -32.98 -23.84 17.41
N ARG A 522 -32.98 -23.28 18.63
CA ARG A 522 -31.85 -22.46 19.10
C ARG A 522 -30.57 -23.27 19.25
N GLU A 523 -30.66 -24.49 19.77
CA GLU A 523 -29.53 -25.41 19.86
C GLU A 523 -29.00 -25.77 18.45
N PHE A 524 -29.89 -26.07 17.51
CA PHE A 524 -29.53 -26.36 16.12
C PHE A 524 -28.81 -25.17 15.46
N LEU A 525 -29.33 -23.96 15.62
CA LEU A 525 -28.71 -22.76 15.02
C LEU A 525 -27.34 -22.43 15.67
N ALA A 526 -27.17 -22.69 16.97
CA ALA A 526 -25.87 -22.54 17.63
C ALA A 526 -24.85 -23.58 17.15
N LEU A 527 -25.31 -24.82 16.91
CA LEU A 527 -24.50 -25.87 16.28
C LEU A 527 -24.13 -25.49 14.86
N ALA A 528 -25.06 -24.92 14.10
CA ALA A 528 -24.83 -24.45 12.73
C ALA A 528 -23.78 -23.34 12.67
N GLU A 529 -23.86 -22.36 13.59
CA GLU A 529 -22.84 -21.31 13.71
C GLU A 529 -21.46 -21.88 14.02
N SER A 530 -21.39 -22.83 14.96
CA SER A 530 -20.14 -23.51 15.33
C SER A 530 -19.57 -24.33 14.18
N ALA A 531 -20.42 -25.04 13.43
CA ALA A 531 -20.01 -25.83 12.27
C ALA A 531 -19.50 -24.94 11.13
N LEU A 532 -20.12 -23.79 10.90
CA LEU A 532 -19.69 -22.81 9.90
C LEU A 532 -18.29 -22.27 10.22
N VAL A 533 -18.05 -21.87 11.48
CA VAL A 533 -16.73 -21.41 11.94
C VAL A 533 -15.69 -22.53 11.85
N ALA A 534 -16.02 -23.73 12.32
CA ALA A 534 -15.11 -24.88 12.26
C ALA A 534 -14.72 -25.25 10.83
N ALA A 535 -15.66 -25.16 9.88
CA ALA A 535 -15.41 -25.45 8.47
C ALA A 535 -14.43 -24.46 7.82
N SER A 536 -14.28 -23.24 8.35
CA SER A 536 -13.30 -22.26 7.86
C SER A 536 -11.88 -22.47 8.38
N ARG A 537 -11.70 -23.36 9.37
CA ARG A 537 -10.38 -23.70 9.90
C ARG A 537 -9.71 -24.80 9.08
N PRO A 538 -8.38 -24.77 8.89
CA PRO A 538 -7.67 -25.88 8.28
C PRO A 538 -7.75 -27.13 9.18
N PRO A 539 -7.68 -28.34 8.61
CA PRO A 539 -7.51 -29.57 9.39
C PRO A 539 -6.29 -29.47 10.31
N ALA A 540 -6.43 -29.96 11.55
CA ALA A 540 -5.35 -29.94 12.56
C ALA A 540 -4.06 -30.58 12.04
N GLU A 541 -4.17 -31.66 11.25
CA GLU A 541 -3.03 -32.33 10.62
C GLU A 541 -2.20 -31.38 9.73
N LEU A 542 -2.84 -30.50 8.95
CA LEU A 542 -2.11 -29.55 8.10
C LEU A 542 -1.36 -28.49 8.92
N VAL A 543 -1.92 -28.10 10.07
CA VAL A 543 -1.29 -27.16 11.01
C VAL A 543 -0.08 -27.83 11.69
N GLU A 544 -0.22 -29.08 12.12
CA GLU A 544 0.88 -29.87 12.70
C GLU A 544 2.02 -30.10 11.68
N GLN A 545 1.67 -30.38 10.42
CA GLN A 545 2.65 -30.50 9.34
C GLN A 545 3.38 -29.18 9.09
N ALA A 546 2.67 -28.04 9.09
CA ALA A 546 3.31 -26.72 8.95
C ALA A 546 4.26 -26.41 10.11
N THR A 547 3.83 -26.70 11.33
CA THR A 547 4.64 -26.57 12.54
C THR A 547 5.90 -27.44 12.47
N SER A 548 5.75 -28.69 12.02
CA SER A 548 6.87 -29.64 11.88
C SER A 548 7.88 -29.18 10.81
N ARG A 549 7.41 -28.68 9.66
CA ARG A 549 8.27 -28.08 8.63
C ARG A 549 9.06 -26.90 9.18
N TRP A 550 8.39 -26.02 9.94
CA TRP A 550 9.06 -24.88 10.56
C TRP A 550 10.10 -25.31 11.59
N GLN A 551 9.76 -26.22 12.52
CA GLN A 551 10.71 -26.71 13.53
C GLN A 551 11.96 -27.35 12.91
N ALA A 552 11.80 -28.09 11.80
CA ALA A 552 12.93 -28.68 11.09
C ALA A 552 13.84 -27.63 10.43
N LEU A 553 13.27 -26.53 9.94
CA LEU A 553 13.98 -25.44 9.29
C LEU A 553 14.60 -24.47 10.31
N GLU A 554 13.87 -24.12 11.37
CA GLU A 554 14.26 -23.21 12.45
C GLU A 554 15.53 -23.68 13.17
N ALA A 555 15.65 -25.00 13.41
CA ALA A 555 16.82 -25.60 14.06
C ALA A 555 18.15 -25.32 13.32
N ASN A 556 18.08 -25.05 12.01
CA ASN A 556 19.23 -24.73 11.16
C ASN A 556 19.19 -23.28 10.68
N TYR A 557 18.28 -22.45 11.23
CA TYR A 557 18.05 -21.11 10.72
C TYR A 557 19.09 -20.13 11.27
N PRO A 558 19.76 -19.33 10.43
CA PRO A 558 20.99 -18.65 10.85
C PRO A 558 20.78 -17.57 11.90
N ALA A 559 19.59 -16.98 11.96
CA ALA A 559 19.28 -15.83 12.81
C ALA A 559 19.03 -16.17 14.30
N THR A 560 18.82 -17.45 14.63
CA THR A 560 18.66 -17.91 16.03
C THR A 560 20.01 -18.04 16.76
N HIS A 561 21.11 -18.17 16.01
CA HIS A 561 22.46 -18.25 16.56
C HIS A 561 23.11 -16.86 16.63
N THR A 562 23.23 -16.31 17.84
CA THR A 562 23.78 -14.97 18.12
C THR A 562 25.26 -14.79 17.78
N SER A 563 25.98 -15.81 17.32
CA SER A 563 27.38 -15.70 16.93
C SER A 563 27.52 -15.27 15.47
N ILE A 564 27.65 -13.97 15.24
CA ILE A 564 28.08 -13.43 13.93
C ILE A 564 29.51 -13.92 13.71
N SER A 565 29.69 -14.93 12.85
CA SER A 565 31.02 -15.37 12.47
C SER A 565 31.65 -14.31 11.56
N PRO A 566 32.94 -14.00 11.72
CA PRO A 566 33.61 -13.03 10.86
C PRO A 566 33.54 -13.51 9.41
N VAL A 567 32.95 -12.66 8.59
CA VAL A 567 32.68 -12.95 7.18
C VAL A 567 33.92 -12.58 6.37
N LYS A 568 34.69 -13.57 5.91
CA LYS A 568 35.88 -13.28 5.08
C LYS A 568 35.46 -12.53 3.79
N PRO A 569 36.17 -11.46 3.40
CA PRO A 569 35.98 -10.82 2.11
C PRO A 569 36.26 -11.84 0.99
N MET A 570 35.32 -12.00 0.05
CA MET A 570 35.50 -12.93 -1.08
C MET A 570 36.36 -12.31 -2.19
N VAL A 571 36.29 -10.99 -2.33
CA VAL A 571 36.98 -10.18 -3.33
C VAL A 571 37.32 -8.81 -2.73
N PRO A 572 38.34 -8.10 -3.25
CA PRO A 572 38.54 -6.68 -2.94
C PRO A 572 37.28 -5.86 -3.22
N LEU A 573 37.05 -4.80 -2.44
CA LEU A 573 35.90 -3.91 -2.63
C LEU A 573 35.91 -3.28 -4.02
N CYS A 574 34.86 -3.54 -4.78
CA CYS A 574 34.59 -2.87 -6.05
C CYS A 574 34.01 -1.48 -5.78
N LEU A 575 34.58 -0.44 -6.39
CA LEU A 575 33.99 0.90 -6.41
C LEU A 575 33.09 1.04 -7.63
N ALA A 576 31.79 1.12 -7.43
CA ALA A 576 30.84 1.36 -8.50
C ALA A 576 30.21 2.75 -8.42
N VAL A 577 29.78 3.26 -9.57
CA VAL A 577 29.20 4.60 -9.69
C VAL A 577 27.90 4.54 -10.48
N TYR A 578 26.80 5.04 -9.90
CA TYR A 578 25.53 5.21 -10.61
C TYR A 578 25.50 6.59 -11.26
N VAL A 579 25.22 6.66 -12.56
CA VAL A 579 25.23 7.89 -13.36
C VAL A 579 24.08 7.87 -14.37
N ASP A 580 23.67 9.04 -14.86
CA ASP A 580 22.53 9.23 -15.75
C ASP A 580 22.82 10.04 -17.02
N THR A 581 24.07 10.47 -17.24
CA THR A 581 24.51 11.09 -18.51
C THR A 581 25.79 10.46 -19.08
N PRO A 582 26.00 10.50 -20.41
CA PRO A 582 27.24 10.04 -21.02
C PRO A 582 28.49 10.76 -20.52
N GLU A 583 28.42 12.05 -20.20
CA GLU A 583 29.56 12.80 -19.64
C GLU A 583 29.93 12.28 -18.24
N ALA A 584 28.93 11.92 -17.45
CA ALA A 584 29.12 11.31 -16.15
C ALA A 584 29.68 9.88 -16.25
N VAL A 585 29.30 9.10 -17.27
CA VAL A 585 29.92 7.79 -17.57
C VAL A 585 31.42 7.94 -17.80
N ARG A 586 31.82 8.86 -18.69
CA ARG A 586 33.24 9.16 -18.94
C ARG A 586 33.96 9.59 -17.67
N ALA A 587 33.38 10.50 -16.90
CA ALA A 587 33.94 10.99 -15.65
C ALA A 587 34.18 9.86 -14.64
N ALA A 588 33.23 8.94 -14.47
CA ALA A 588 33.37 7.77 -13.59
C ALA A 588 34.47 6.80 -14.09
N ALA A 589 34.57 6.62 -15.41
CA ALA A 589 35.58 5.76 -16.02
C ALA A 589 37.01 6.30 -15.84
N GLU A 590 37.22 7.60 -16.07
CA GLU A 590 38.52 8.27 -15.97
C GLU A 590 39.03 8.47 -14.52
N SER A 591 38.13 8.40 -13.54
CA SER A 591 38.43 8.68 -12.13
C SER A 591 38.72 7.44 -11.29
N GLY A 592 38.81 6.27 -11.93
CA GLY A 592 39.16 5.01 -11.28
C GLY A 592 37.96 4.26 -10.70
N GLY A 593 36.76 4.40 -11.25
CA GLY A 593 35.66 3.47 -10.95
C GLY A 593 35.99 2.05 -11.45
N ASN A 594 35.54 1.02 -10.74
CA ASN A 594 35.63 -0.38 -11.21
C ASN A 594 34.41 -0.81 -12.03
N ARG A 595 33.29 -0.10 -11.93
CA ARG A 595 32.04 -0.40 -12.62
C ARG A 595 31.19 0.84 -12.74
N VAL A 596 30.50 1.01 -13.86
CA VAL A 596 29.54 2.09 -14.07
C VAL A 596 28.15 1.49 -14.25
N TYR A 597 27.18 1.99 -13.48
CA TYR A 597 25.77 1.71 -13.69
C TYR A 597 25.13 2.93 -14.34
N PHE A 598 24.71 2.76 -15.59
CA PHE A 598 24.16 3.86 -16.38
C PHE A 598 22.64 3.75 -16.46
N GLU A 599 21.94 4.74 -15.91
CA GLU A 599 20.48 4.89 -15.99
C GLU A 599 20.17 6.08 -16.91
N PRO A 600 20.21 5.89 -18.24
CA PRO A 600 19.84 6.95 -19.15
C PRO A 600 18.36 7.30 -19.00
N ASP A 601 18.04 8.54 -19.33
CA ASP A 601 16.67 8.99 -19.44
C ASP A 601 16.02 8.43 -20.71
N ILE A 602 14.93 7.68 -20.56
CA ILE A 602 14.25 6.96 -21.64
C ILE A 602 12.81 7.47 -21.74
N PRO A 603 12.49 8.39 -22.67
CA PRO A 603 11.13 8.89 -22.84
C PRO A 603 10.24 7.77 -23.42
N VAL A 604 9.19 7.36 -22.71
CA VAL A 604 8.30 6.26 -23.15
C VAL A 604 6.92 6.75 -23.56
N SER A 605 6.39 7.81 -22.94
CA SER A 605 4.99 8.21 -23.14
C SER A 605 4.75 9.35 -24.15
N GLY A 606 5.79 9.84 -24.84
CA GLY A 606 5.68 11.00 -25.73
C GLY A 606 5.23 12.29 -25.03
N LYS A 607 5.11 12.28 -23.69
CA LYS A 607 4.83 13.46 -22.88
C LYS A 607 6.01 14.42 -23.01
N VAL A 608 5.72 15.70 -23.23
CA VAL A 608 6.73 16.77 -23.19
C VAL A 608 7.16 16.92 -21.73
N SER A 609 8.39 16.53 -21.40
CA SER A 609 8.97 16.72 -20.07
C SER A 609 9.38 18.17 -19.84
N CYS A 610 9.44 18.59 -18.57
CA CYS A 610 10.06 19.87 -18.18
C CYS A 610 11.60 19.85 -18.34
N SER A 611 12.20 18.72 -18.74
CA SER A 611 13.64 18.63 -18.94
C SER A 611 13.99 19.31 -20.26
N SER A 612 14.85 20.32 -20.20
CA SER A 612 15.25 21.16 -21.32
C SER A 612 16.05 20.46 -22.42
N GLN A 613 16.32 19.17 -22.29
CA GLN A 613 17.23 18.50 -23.20
C GLN A 613 16.55 18.25 -24.55
N PRO A 614 17.23 18.56 -25.68
CA PRO A 614 16.73 18.22 -27.01
C PRO A 614 16.37 16.73 -27.05
N ARG A 615 15.42 16.32 -27.92
CA ARG A 615 15.04 14.91 -28.13
C ARG A 615 16.30 14.05 -28.04
N LYS A 616 16.48 13.39 -26.89
CA LYS A 616 17.72 12.67 -26.61
C LYS A 616 17.89 11.61 -27.70
N ALA A 617 19.16 11.36 -28.04
CA ALA A 617 19.59 10.23 -28.86
C ALA A 617 18.79 8.96 -28.51
N ASP A 618 18.60 8.10 -29.50
CA ASP A 618 17.88 6.85 -29.30
C ASP A 618 18.45 6.06 -28.11
N THR A 619 17.62 5.26 -27.43
CA THR A 619 18.04 4.52 -26.24
C THR A 619 19.26 3.63 -26.54
N GLU A 620 19.29 2.98 -27.71
CA GLU A 620 20.44 2.20 -28.14
C GLU A 620 21.69 3.08 -28.30
N GLU A 621 21.56 4.24 -28.95
CA GLU A 621 22.67 5.16 -29.21
C GLU A 621 23.33 5.66 -27.90
N GLN A 622 22.54 6.06 -26.91
CA GLN A 622 23.06 6.48 -25.61
C GLN A 622 23.84 5.36 -24.90
N ILE A 623 23.29 4.14 -24.91
CA ILE A 623 23.91 3.00 -24.24
C ILE A 623 25.17 2.56 -24.96
N VAL A 624 25.15 2.48 -26.30
CA VAL A 624 26.31 2.12 -27.11
C VAL A 624 27.45 3.11 -26.89
N ALA A 625 27.17 4.41 -26.91
CA ALA A 625 28.18 5.44 -26.62
C ALA A 625 28.78 5.28 -25.21
N ALA A 626 27.96 4.96 -24.20
CA ALA A 626 28.43 4.69 -22.84
C ALA A 626 29.28 3.41 -22.76
N VAL A 627 28.94 2.36 -23.52
CA VAL A 627 29.72 1.12 -23.59
C VAL A 627 31.10 1.39 -24.19
N GLU A 628 31.18 2.15 -25.29
CA GLU A 628 32.45 2.50 -25.94
C GLU A 628 33.38 3.28 -25.00
N GLN A 629 32.82 4.25 -24.26
CA GLN A 629 33.58 4.99 -23.26
C GLN A 629 34.10 4.07 -22.14
N CYS A 630 33.27 3.21 -21.60
CA CYS A 630 33.69 2.28 -20.55
C CYS A 630 34.74 1.26 -21.06
N ARG A 631 34.58 0.78 -22.29
CA ARG A 631 35.53 -0.14 -22.95
C ARG A 631 36.91 0.49 -23.13
N ALA A 632 36.99 1.80 -23.42
CA ALA A 632 38.25 2.52 -23.54
C ALA A 632 39.08 2.54 -22.23
N HIS A 633 38.44 2.28 -21.09
CA HIS A 633 39.06 2.22 -19.76
C HIS A 633 39.02 0.83 -19.11
N ASP A 634 38.63 -0.21 -19.86
CA ASP A 634 38.44 -1.59 -19.36
C ASP A 634 37.48 -1.70 -18.16
N ILE A 635 36.41 -0.89 -18.17
CA ILE A 635 35.40 -0.86 -17.12
C ILE A 635 34.11 -1.51 -17.62
N PRO A 636 33.47 -2.42 -16.85
CA PRO A 636 32.16 -2.94 -17.20
C PRO A 636 31.05 -1.88 -17.02
N LEU A 637 30.29 -1.64 -18.09
CA LEU A 637 29.03 -0.89 -18.04
C LEU A 637 27.86 -1.83 -17.73
N VAL A 638 27.07 -1.53 -16.71
CA VAL A 638 25.79 -2.19 -16.44
C VAL A 638 24.67 -1.23 -16.77
N TRP A 639 23.71 -1.67 -17.59
CA TRP A 639 22.54 -0.84 -17.90
C TRP A 639 21.55 -0.91 -16.74
N LYS A 640 21.34 0.22 -16.08
CA LYS A 640 20.41 0.32 -14.95
C LYS A 640 19.05 0.80 -15.44
N PHE A 641 18.00 0.05 -15.12
CA PHE A 641 16.62 0.47 -15.36
C PHE A 641 16.15 1.44 -14.26
N PRO A 642 15.19 2.33 -14.58
CA PRO A 642 14.56 3.18 -13.59
C PRO A 642 13.78 2.33 -12.59
N ARG A 643 13.56 2.89 -11.39
CA ARG A 643 12.86 2.20 -10.30
C ARG A 643 11.44 1.76 -10.67
N ILE A 644 10.73 2.60 -11.42
CA ILE A 644 9.35 2.35 -11.85
C ILE A 644 9.34 2.11 -13.36
N THR A 645 8.87 0.94 -13.77
CA THR A 645 8.85 0.44 -15.15
C THR A 645 7.42 0.06 -15.56
N ARG A 646 6.55 1.05 -15.78
CA ARG A 646 5.16 0.80 -16.26
C ARG A 646 5.15 0.11 -17.62
N THR A 647 4.00 -0.39 -18.04
CA THR A 647 3.82 -1.11 -19.32
C THR A 647 4.46 -0.40 -20.51
N ALA A 648 4.29 0.92 -20.64
CA ALA A 648 4.93 1.69 -21.72
C ALA A 648 6.47 1.61 -21.74
N PHE A 649 7.11 1.48 -20.56
CA PHE A 649 8.54 1.23 -20.47
C PHE A 649 8.88 -0.20 -20.90
N SER A 650 8.18 -1.20 -20.36
CA SER A 650 8.37 -2.61 -20.72
C SER A 650 8.27 -2.82 -22.23
N ASP A 651 7.22 -2.29 -22.86
CA ASP A 651 6.94 -2.43 -24.30
C ASP A 651 8.02 -1.81 -25.17
N ARG A 652 8.61 -0.68 -24.73
CA ARG A 652 9.69 -0.01 -25.45
C ARG A 652 11.03 -0.71 -25.27
N VAL A 653 11.35 -1.11 -24.04
CA VAL A 653 12.71 -1.46 -23.63
C VAL A 653 13.00 -2.95 -23.77
N LEU A 654 12.08 -3.83 -23.36
CA LEU A 654 12.33 -5.27 -23.38
C LEU A 654 12.67 -5.82 -24.79
N PRO A 655 12.02 -5.38 -25.89
CA PRO A 655 12.39 -5.85 -27.23
C PRO A 655 13.82 -5.49 -27.66
N GLN A 656 14.40 -4.43 -27.11
CA GLN A 656 15.74 -3.94 -27.47
C GLN A 656 16.85 -4.64 -26.67
N VAL A 657 16.52 -5.27 -25.53
CA VAL A 657 17.49 -5.87 -24.61
C VAL A 657 18.45 -6.85 -25.30
N PRO A 658 18.01 -7.82 -26.13
CA PRO A 658 18.93 -8.76 -26.77
C PRO A 658 19.95 -8.07 -27.69
N GLN A 659 19.51 -7.06 -28.45
CA GLN A 659 20.38 -6.31 -29.38
C GLN A 659 21.41 -5.47 -28.62
N ILE A 660 20.99 -4.77 -27.56
CA ILE A 660 21.88 -3.98 -26.72
C ILE A 660 22.88 -4.87 -25.97
N ALA A 661 22.47 -6.08 -25.55
CA ALA A 661 23.36 -7.05 -24.94
C ALA A 661 24.55 -7.42 -25.84
N GLU A 662 24.31 -7.59 -27.15
CA GLU A 662 25.36 -7.86 -28.14
C GLU A 662 26.34 -6.70 -28.34
N ARG A 663 25.96 -5.48 -27.94
CA ARG A 663 26.85 -4.30 -28.00
C ARG A 663 27.89 -4.27 -26.89
N GLY A 664 27.78 -5.14 -25.89
CA GLY A 664 28.81 -5.37 -24.88
C GLY A 664 28.52 -4.76 -23.50
N ILE A 665 27.24 -4.58 -23.12
CA ILE A 665 26.90 -4.34 -21.72
C ILE A 665 27.27 -5.55 -20.86
N ALA A 666 27.76 -5.31 -19.64
CA ALA A 666 28.17 -6.36 -18.70
C ALA A 666 27.00 -7.02 -17.96
N GLY A 667 25.82 -6.39 -17.99
CA GLY A 667 24.61 -6.86 -17.34
C GLY A 667 23.53 -5.77 -17.29
N ILE A 668 22.41 -6.10 -16.63
CA ILE A 668 21.29 -5.18 -16.40
C ILE A 668 20.97 -5.12 -14.91
N MET A 669 20.71 -3.92 -14.38
CA MET A 669 20.30 -3.71 -13.00
C MET A 669 18.84 -3.27 -12.93
N VAL A 670 18.06 -3.90 -12.04
CA VAL A 670 16.62 -3.66 -11.89
C VAL A 670 16.22 -3.44 -10.43
N GLU A 671 15.06 -2.84 -10.21
CA GLU A 671 14.54 -2.51 -8.88
C GLU A 671 13.14 -3.07 -8.59
N ASN A 672 12.58 -3.89 -9.49
CA ASN A 672 11.34 -4.59 -9.26
C ASN A 672 11.45 -6.06 -9.69
N PRO A 673 10.80 -6.98 -8.96
CA PRO A 673 10.97 -8.40 -9.19
C PRO A 673 10.38 -8.88 -10.53
N GLY A 674 9.33 -8.22 -11.03
CA GLY A 674 8.77 -8.54 -12.35
C GLY A 674 9.79 -8.41 -13.49
N MET A 675 10.61 -7.35 -13.47
CA MET A 675 11.66 -7.16 -14.47
C MET A 675 12.77 -8.21 -14.39
N ILE A 676 13.07 -8.76 -13.21
CA ILE A 676 14.04 -9.86 -13.08
C ILE A 676 13.59 -11.04 -13.95
N ASP A 677 12.32 -11.41 -13.84
CA ASP A 677 11.76 -12.56 -14.56
C ASP A 677 11.60 -12.30 -16.05
N ALA A 678 11.20 -11.09 -16.41
CA ALA A 678 11.13 -10.68 -17.80
C ALA A 678 12.50 -10.81 -18.49
N LEU A 679 13.56 -10.32 -17.84
CA LEU A 679 14.93 -10.40 -18.35
C LEU A 679 15.44 -11.84 -18.44
N HIS A 680 15.12 -12.72 -17.48
CA HIS A 680 15.48 -14.14 -17.56
C HIS A 680 14.87 -14.84 -18.77
N ARG A 681 13.62 -14.49 -19.14
CA ARG A 681 12.95 -15.09 -20.30
C ARG A 681 13.57 -14.64 -21.62
N ILE A 682 13.90 -13.36 -21.77
CA ILE A 682 14.37 -12.79 -23.04
C ILE A 682 15.89 -12.82 -23.21
N ALA A 683 16.64 -12.85 -22.10
CA ALA A 683 18.10 -12.85 -22.07
C ALA A 683 18.64 -13.81 -20.99
N PRO A 684 18.42 -15.14 -21.12
CA PRO A 684 18.70 -16.12 -20.07
C PRO A 684 20.18 -16.24 -19.67
N LYS A 685 21.10 -15.78 -20.51
CA LYS A 685 22.55 -15.73 -20.23
C LYS A 685 23.01 -14.37 -19.68
N GLY A 686 22.12 -13.38 -19.64
CA GLY A 686 22.43 -12.03 -19.18
C GLY A 686 22.62 -11.99 -17.67
N LYS A 687 23.62 -11.23 -17.20
CA LYS A 687 23.81 -10.99 -15.77
C LYS A 687 22.81 -9.95 -15.28
N ILE A 688 22.08 -10.28 -14.21
CA ILE A 688 21.12 -9.37 -13.59
C ILE A 688 21.58 -9.01 -12.18
N SER A 689 21.50 -7.72 -11.84
CA SER A 689 21.73 -7.19 -10.50
C SER A 689 20.46 -6.56 -9.94
N GLY A 690 20.25 -6.66 -8.64
CA GLY A 690 19.16 -6.00 -7.93
C GLY A 690 19.61 -4.71 -7.25
N ALA A 691 18.87 -3.61 -7.43
CA ALA A 691 19.09 -2.34 -6.73
C ALA A 691 18.11 -2.15 -5.55
N THR A 692 18.22 -1.01 -4.85
CA THR A 692 17.58 -0.76 -3.54
C THR A 692 16.06 -0.89 -3.54
N GLY A 693 15.37 -0.66 -4.66
CA GLY A 693 13.91 -0.81 -4.77
C GLY A 693 13.38 -2.24 -4.57
N LEU A 694 14.25 -3.26 -4.62
CA LEU A 694 13.91 -4.64 -4.23
C LEU A 694 13.74 -4.82 -2.72
N ASN A 695 14.11 -3.82 -1.91
CA ASN A 695 13.99 -3.83 -0.46
C ASN A 695 14.62 -5.07 0.19
N VAL A 696 15.86 -5.41 -0.17
CA VAL A 696 16.61 -6.50 0.47
C VAL A 696 16.88 -6.11 1.93
N PHE A 697 16.06 -6.65 2.83
CA PHE A 697 15.97 -6.26 4.25
C PHE A 697 16.33 -7.40 5.22
N ASN A 698 16.38 -8.63 4.72
CA ASN A 698 16.77 -9.83 5.46
C ASN A 698 17.40 -10.88 4.53
N HIS A 699 18.00 -11.92 5.11
CA HIS A 699 18.70 -12.96 4.35
C HIS A 699 17.75 -13.84 3.54
N ALA A 700 16.53 -14.11 4.02
CA ALA A 700 15.55 -14.92 3.28
C ALA A 700 15.19 -14.24 1.94
N THR A 701 15.04 -12.92 1.94
CA THR A 701 14.86 -12.12 0.72
C THR A 701 16.08 -12.21 -0.18
N ALA A 702 17.29 -12.09 0.38
CA ALA A 702 18.53 -12.20 -0.38
C ALA A 702 18.69 -13.59 -1.03
N GLU A 703 18.47 -14.65 -0.27
CA GLU A 703 18.51 -16.04 -0.74
C GLU A 703 17.50 -16.27 -1.86
N LYS A 704 16.26 -15.84 -1.68
CA LYS A 704 15.22 -15.96 -2.69
C LYS A 704 15.60 -15.30 -4.01
N LEU A 705 16.21 -14.11 -3.95
CA LEU A 705 16.63 -13.36 -5.13
C LEU A 705 17.95 -13.85 -5.72
N SER A 706 18.82 -14.49 -4.94
CA SER A 706 20.16 -14.92 -5.36
C SER A 706 20.17 -15.89 -6.54
N SER A 707 19.12 -16.70 -6.67
CA SER A 707 18.94 -17.64 -7.80
C SER A 707 18.83 -16.93 -9.16
N ARG A 708 18.43 -15.65 -9.17
CA ARG A 708 18.19 -14.84 -10.37
C ARG A 708 19.05 -13.56 -10.38
N CYS A 709 19.68 -13.19 -9.28
CA CYS A 709 20.53 -11.99 -9.21
C CYS A 709 21.90 -12.33 -8.63
N HIS A 710 22.96 -12.01 -9.37
CA HIS A 710 24.33 -12.28 -8.92
C HIS A 710 24.86 -11.23 -7.91
N LEU A 711 24.21 -10.06 -7.85
CA LEU A 711 24.53 -8.95 -6.95
C LEU A 711 23.24 -8.30 -6.47
N LEU A 712 23.15 -8.03 -5.17
CA LEU A 712 22.01 -7.38 -4.53
C LEU A 712 22.46 -6.15 -3.73
N THR A 713 21.89 -4.98 -4.03
CA THR A 713 22.07 -3.76 -3.24
C THR A 713 21.14 -3.79 -2.03
N LEU A 714 21.72 -3.68 -0.83
CA LEU A 714 20.99 -3.69 0.43
C LEU A 714 20.13 -2.44 0.62
N SER A 715 19.06 -2.57 1.40
CA SER A 715 18.19 -1.43 1.73
C SER A 715 18.97 -0.33 2.49
N PRO A 716 18.77 0.96 2.14
CA PRO A 716 19.40 2.08 2.84
C PRO A 716 18.86 2.30 4.27
N GLU A 717 17.80 1.58 4.66
CA GLU A 717 17.21 1.64 6.01
C GLU A 717 17.86 0.68 7.01
N LEU A 718 18.79 -0.20 6.58
CA LEU A 718 19.48 -1.13 7.47
C LEU A 718 20.62 -0.46 8.25
N SER A 719 20.76 -0.84 9.52
CA SER A 719 21.94 -0.52 10.32
C SER A 719 23.12 -1.45 10.02
N ARG A 720 24.32 -1.06 10.47
CA ARG A 720 25.54 -1.88 10.37
C ARG A 720 25.38 -3.30 10.95
N ASP A 721 24.66 -3.44 12.06
CA ASP A 721 24.56 -4.72 12.77
C ASP A 721 23.54 -5.63 12.06
N GLU A 722 22.49 -5.05 11.49
CA GLU A 722 21.54 -5.75 10.64
C GLU A 722 22.17 -6.19 9.31
N ILE A 723 23.02 -5.35 8.71
CA ILE A 723 23.79 -5.71 7.50
C ILE A 723 24.70 -6.91 7.79
N ARG A 724 25.44 -6.88 8.91
CA ARG A 724 26.31 -8.00 9.32
C ARG A 724 25.52 -9.30 9.51
N LEU A 725 24.40 -9.22 10.22
CA LEU A 725 23.54 -10.37 10.47
C LEU A 725 23.00 -10.95 9.16
N LEU A 726 22.44 -10.10 8.29
CA LEU A 726 21.91 -10.49 6.99
C LEU A 726 22.96 -11.22 6.14
N ILE A 727 24.15 -10.65 6.00
CA ILE A 727 25.21 -11.23 5.15
C ILE A 727 25.74 -12.53 5.77
N SER A 728 25.95 -12.56 7.08
CA SER A 728 26.37 -13.78 7.78
C SER A 728 25.35 -14.90 7.59
N ALA A 729 24.07 -14.58 7.76
CA ALA A 729 22.97 -15.52 7.59
C ALA A 729 22.88 -16.03 6.14
N ALA A 730 22.89 -15.13 5.15
CA ALA A 730 22.85 -15.51 3.74
C ALA A 730 24.01 -16.42 3.34
N ARG A 731 25.22 -16.18 3.84
CA ARG A 731 26.40 -17.00 3.51
C ARG A 731 26.37 -18.38 4.14
N SER A 732 25.77 -18.53 5.31
CA SER A 732 25.65 -19.84 5.97
C SER A 732 24.77 -20.83 5.19
N GLN A 733 23.86 -20.32 4.34
CA GLN A 733 22.94 -21.14 3.54
C GLN A 733 23.49 -21.48 2.13
N GLY A 734 24.73 -21.08 1.80
CA GLY A 734 25.45 -21.56 0.63
C GLY A 734 25.44 -20.74 -0.68
N PRO A 735 24.62 -19.69 -0.92
CA PRO A 735 24.75 -18.94 -2.17
C PRO A 735 25.96 -18.00 -2.16
N ASP A 736 26.69 -17.95 -3.28
CA ASP A 736 27.75 -16.97 -3.60
C ASP A 736 27.14 -15.58 -3.93
N THR A 737 26.17 -15.15 -3.11
CA THR A 737 25.46 -13.88 -3.32
C THR A 737 26.38 -12.74 -2.97
N ARG A 738 26.62 -11.86 -3.94
CA ARG A 738 27.37 -10.63 -3.72
C ARG A 738 26.44 -9.53 -3.23
N PHE A 739 26.93 -8.72 -2.32
CA PHE A 739 26.19 -7.60 -1.75
C PHE A 739 26.81 -6.27 -2.11
N ALA A 740 25.95 -5.29 -2.41
CA ALA A 740 26.33 -3.90 -2.65
C ALA A 740 25.74 -2.97 -1.57
N LEU A 741 26.46 -1.91 -1.24
CA LEU A 741 26.02 -0.87 -0.29
C LEU A 741 26.25 0.51 -0.91
N ILE A 742 25.21 1.36 -0.92
CA ILE A 742 25.37 2.77 -1.26
C ILE A 742 26.08 3.47 -0.11
N VAL A 743 27.22 4.10 -0.40
CA VAL A 743 28.08 4.76 0.59
C VAL A 743 28.15 6.27 0.40
N GLN A 744 27.77 6.77 -0.77
CA GLN A 744 27.82 8.20 -1.11
C GLN A 744 26.65 8.59 -2.00
N GLY A 745 26.15 9.81 -1.83
CA GLY A 745 25.21 10.45 -2.76
C GLY A 745 23.90 10.88 -2.12
N VAL A 746 23.02 11.48 -2.92
CA VAL A 746 21.72 11.96 -2.44
C VAL A 746 20.74 10.78 -2.41
N SER A 747 20.42 10.26 -1.22
CA SER A 747 19.46 9.18 -1.08
C SER A 747 18.08 9.60 -1.58
N GLU A 748 17.49 8.84 -2.50
CA GLU A 748 16.14 9.11 -2.99
C GLU A 748 15.09 8.83 -1.91
N ALA A 749 14.45 9.89 -1.40
CA ALA A 749 13.47 9.83 -0.34
C ALA A 749 12.06 9.48 -0.86
N ILE A 750 11.69 9.96 -2.05
CA ILE A 750 10.39 9.71 -2.69
C ILE A 750 10.56 9.65 -4.21
N ILE A 751 9.80 8.75 -4.83
CA ILE A 751 9.38 8.82 -6.23
C ILE A 751 7.85 8.94 -6.31
N THR A 752 7.32 9.81 -7.17
CA THR A 752 5.87 10.05 -7.33
C THR A 752 5.48 10.38 -8.78
N ASP A 753 4.24 10.02 -9.16
CA ASP A 753 3.65 10.30 -10.48
C ASP A 753 3.04 11.72 -10.57
N ASP A 754 3.17 12.54 -9.52
CA ASP A 754 2.85 13.98 -9.56
C ASP A 754 4.06 14.76 -10.12
N CYS A 755 3.80 15.67 -11.07
CA CYS A 755 4.82 16.63 -11.52
C CYS A 755 4.78 17.86 -10.61
N LEU A 756 5.70 17.90 -9.64
CA LEU A 756 5.70 18.90 -8.57
C LEU A 756 6.02 20.31 -9.07
N LEU A 757 6.84 20.42 -10.11
CA LEU A 757 7.30 21.70 -10.65
C LEU A 757 6.35 22.32 -11.68
N GLU A 758 5.47 21.52 -12.31
CA GLU A 758 4.56 22.00 -13.36
C GLU A 758 3.71 23.21 -12.94
N PRO A 759 3.12 23.27 -11.72
CA PRO A 759 2.31 24.41 -11.31
C PRO A 759 3.08 25.74 -11.21
N PHE A 760 4.41 25.68 -11.15
CA PHE A 760 5.29 26.83 -10.98
C PHE A 760 6.04 27.19 -12.27
N LEU A 761 6.45 26.19 -13.03
CA LEU A 761 7.22 26.37 -14.28
C LEU A 761 6.32 26.46 -15.52
N HIS A 762 5.03 26.09 -15.41
CA HIS A 762 4.07 26.11 -16.51
C HIS A 762 4.54 25.35 -17.76
N CYS A 763 5.21 24.21 -17.57
CA CYS A 763 5.93 23.49 -18.63
C CYS A 763 5.06 23.02 -19.82
N ARG A 764 3.74 22.81 -19.62
CA ARG A 764 2.86 22.30 -20.68
C ARG A 764 2.75 23.33 -21.81
N GLY A 765 3.32 23.01 -22.97
CA GLY A 765 3.31 23.86 -24.16
C GLY A 765 4.45 24.90 -24.22
N ALA A 766 5.44 24.82 -23.33
CA ALA A 766 6.53 25.80 -23.24
C ALA A 766 7.87 25.28 -23.81
N ALA A 767 7.84 24.41 -24.83
CA ALA A 767 9.06 23.91 -25.48
C ALA A 767 9.96 25.04 -26.03
N GLU A 768 9.40 26.23 -26.25
CA GLU A 768 10.12 27.40 -26.77
C GLU A 768 10.48 28.46 -25.71
N LYS A 769 9.90 28.39 -24.50
CA LYS A 769 10.05 29.43 -23.46
C LYS A 769 10.86 29.02 -22.23
N LEU A 770 11.06 27.72 -22.01
CA LEU A 770 12.05 27.23 -21.04
C LEU A 770 13.43 27.25 -21.70
N GLN A 771 13.90 28.44 -22.06
CA GLN A 771 15.29 28.64 -22.47
C GLN A 771 16.19 28.28 -21.29
N GLU A 772 17.11 27.37 -21.56
CA GLU A 772 18.08 26.80 -20.64
C GLU A 772 18.87 27.86 -19.88
N VAL A 773 18.91 27.72 -18.56
CA VAL A 773 20.09 28.12 -17.80
C VAL A 773 20.65 26.83 -17.21
N PRO A 774 21.75 26.28 -17.78
CA PRO A 774 22.47 25.17 -17.17
C PRO A 774 22.80 25.49 -15.71
N GLY A 775 22.64 24.52 -14.81
CA GLY A 775 22.97 24.69 -13.39
C GLY A 775 21.88 25.37 -12.56
N ILE A 776 20.60 25.08 -12.82
CA ILE A 776 19.51 25.40 -11.88
C ILE A 776 19.21 24.19 -10.99
N PHE A 777 19.23 24.42 -9.68
CA PHE A 777 18.75 23.53 -8.66
C PHE A 777 17.28 23.84 -8.34
N TYR A 778 16.48 22.79 -8.17
CA TYR A 778 15.14 22.88 -7.59
C TYR A 778 15.08 22.10 -6.29
N GLY A 779 14.33 22.62 -5.32
CA GLY A 779 14.10 21.93 -4.07
C GLY A 779 12.79 22.32 -3.40
N ILE A 780 12.47 21.62 -2.33
CA ILE A 780 11.41 22.00 -1.39
C ILE A 780 12.01 22.19 0.00
N ARG A 781 11.74 23.34 0.61
CA ARG A 781 12.17 23.67 1.96
C ARG A 781 11.07 23.34 2.96
N ASP A 782 11.40 22.58 3.99
CA ASP A 782 10.47 22.25 5.07
C ASP A 782 10.37 23.38 6.13
N SER A 783 9.57 23.17 7.17
CA SER A 783 9.40 24.14 8.27
C SER A 783 10.61 24.25 9.20
N THR A 784 11.56 23.33 9.13
CA THR A 784 12.80 23.33 9.92
C THR A 784 13.97 23.99 9.18
N GLY A 785 13.79 24.29 7.89
CA GLY A 785 14.78 24.97 7.06
C GLY A 785 15.56 24.05 6.12
N HIS A 786 15.42 22.73 6.26
CA HIS A 786 16.09 21.76 5.38
C HIS A 786 15.52 21.83 3.96
N VAL A 787 16.40 21.72 2.96
CA VAL A 787 16.05 21.78 1.54
C VAL A 787 16.21 20.41 0.91
N PHE A 788 15.11 19.81 0.50
CA PHE A 788 15.10 18.52 -0.19
C PHE A 788 15.22 18.75 -1.70
N PRO A 789 16.25 18.22 -2.37
CA PRO A 789 16.42 18.36 -3.82
C PRO A 789 15.29 17.69 -4.59
N VAL A 790 14.85 18.34 -5.66
CA VAL A 790 13.75 17.90 -6.53
C VAL A 790 14.24 17.74 -7.96
N ARG A 791 14.00 16.57 -8.55
CA ARG A 791 14.35 16.19 -9.93
C ARG A 791 13.10 15.68 -10.65
N MET A 792 12.97 16.00 -11.94
CA MET A 792 11.93 15.45 -12.82
C MET A 792 12.59 14.49 -13.82
N ASP A 793 11.99 13.33 -14.06
CA ASP A 793 12.43 12.44 -15.15
C ASP A 793 11.67 12.68 -16.47
N SER A 794 12.01 11.95 -17.54
CA SER A 794 11.34 12.07 -18.85
C SER A 794 9.84 11.77 -18.82
N GLU A 795 9.34 11.08 -17.79
CA GLU A 795 7.93 10.73 -17.63
C GLU A 795 7.16 11.74 -16.77
N CYS A 796 7.80 12.87 -16.42
CA CYS A 796 7.29 13.87 -15.50
C CYS A 796 6.98 13.31 -14.11
N ARG A 797 7.71 12.27 -13.66
CA ARG A 797 7.69 11.80 -12.28
C ARG A 797 8.66 12.63 -11.45
N THR A 798 8.22 13.02 -10.26
CA THR A 798 9.07 13.76 -9.32
C THR A 798 9.87 12.79 -8.48
N HIS A 799 11.18 13.03 -8.41
CA HIS A 799 12.10 12.42 -7.46
C HIS A 799 12.50 13.46 -6.43
N ILE A 800 12.32 13.13 -5.15
CA ILE A 800 12.72 13.98 -4.02
C ILE A 800 13.86 13.26 -3.32
N GLY A 801 15.03 13.89 -3.27
CA GLY A 801 16.17 13.39 -2.52
C GLY A 801 16.15 13.82 -1.06
N ASN A 802 16.96 13.18 -0.23
CA ASN A 802 17.18 13.61 1.15
C ASN A 802 17.89 14.96 1.18
N ALA A 803 17.61 15.77 2.19
CA ALA A 803 18.25 17.08 2.36
C ALA A 803 19.75 16.95 2.65
N ALA A 804 20.15 15.94 3.44
CA ALA A 804 21.54 15.62 3.71
C ALA A 804 22.06 14.49 2.80
N GLU A 805 23.28 14.66 2.29
CA GLU A 805 23.94 13.71 1.40
C GLU A 805 24.55 12.55 2.21
N LEU A 806 24.38 11.31 1.75
CA LEU A 806 24.99 10.16 2.41
C LEU A 806 26.51 10.20 2.24
N CYS A 807 27.25 9.93 3.32
CA CYS A 807 28.70 9.73 3.29
C CYS A 807 29.11 8.71 4.37
N LEU A 808 29.59 7.55 3.92
CA LEU A 808 30.10 6.47 4.77
C LEU A 808 31.63 6.28 4.65
N LEU A 809 32.35 7.29 4.16
CA LEU A 809 33.80 7.25 3.94
C LEU A 809 34.58 6.76 5.17
N ASP A 810 34.27 7.28 6.36
CA ASP A 810 34.96 6.90 7.61
C ASP A 810 34.64 5.47 8.06
N HIS A 811 33.58 4.87 7.51
CA HIS A 811 33.11 3.54 7.84
C HIS A 811 33.57 2.49 6.82
N LEU A 812 34.28 2.87 5.76
CA LEU A 812 34.81 1.94 4.77
C LEU A 812 35.66 0.80 5.36
N PRO A 813 36.53 1.02 6.38
CA PRO A 813 37.24 -0.10 7.02
C PRO A 813 36.28 -1.12 7.64
N GLU A 814 35.24 -0.64 8.31
CA GLU A 814 34.21 -1.51 8.92
C GLU A 814 33.41 -2.24 7.85
N ILE A 815 33.04 -1.56 6.76
CA ILE A 815 32.26 -2.10 5.63
C ILE A 815 33.03 -3.22 4.91
N GLN A 816 34.35 -3.08 4.77
CA GLN A 816 35.20 -4.11 4.16
C GLN A 816 35.10 -5.45 4.92
N ASP A 817 35.00 -5.39 6.24
CA ASP A 817 34.95 -6.57 7.12
C ASP A 817 33.53 -7.16 7.24
N MET A 818 32.51 -6.54 6.65
CA MET A 818 31.12 -7.05 6.65
C MET A 818 30.83 -8.05 5.52
N GLY A 819 31.77 -8.25 4.59
CA GLY A 819 31.54 -9.10 3.43
C GLY A 819 30.76 -8.44 2.30
N ILE A 820 30.70 -7.10 2.27
CA ILE A 820 30.25 -6.32 1.11
C ILE A 820 31.23 -6.52 -0.04
N SER A 821 30.72 -6.71 -1.25
CA SER A 821 31.54 -6.88 -2.46
C SER A 821 31.65 -5.60 -3.29
N GLU A 822 30.71 -4.68 -3.14
CA GLU A 822 30.65 -3.45 -3.93
C GLU A 822 30.15 -2.27 -3.09
N VAL A 823 30.89 -1.17 -3.13
CA VAL A 823 30.46 0.12 -2.56
C VAL A 823 30.05 1.04 -3.70
N VAL A 824 28.94 1.73 -3.53
CA VAL A 824 28.30 2.50 -4.60
C VAL A 824 28.27 3.99 -4.26
N ILE A 825 28.73 4.80 -5.22
CA ILE A 825 28.46 6.25 -5.27
C ILE A 825 27.22 6.46 -6.14
N ASP A 826 26.12 6.92 -5.56
CA ASP A 826 24.94 7.32 -6.34
C ASP A 826 25.07 8.79 -6.77
N ALA A 827 25.57 9.00 -7.98
CA ALA A 827 25.82 10.32 -8.54
C ALA A 827 24.80 10.71 -9.63
N ARG A 828 23.65 10.01 -9.72
CA ARG A 828 22.57 10.38 -10.65
C ARG A 828 22.07 11.79 -10.33
N GLY A 829 21.87 12.60 -11.36
CA GLY A 829 21.48 14.00 -11.25
C GLY A 829 22.62 14.94 -10.80
N ARG A 830 23.87 14.46 -10.75
CA ARG A 830 25.04 15.27 -10.41
C ARG A 830 25.88 15.55 -11.67
N PRO A 831 26.53 16.73 -11.78
CA PRO A 831 27.40 17.03 -12.91
C PRO A 831 28.64 16.12 -12.96
N ALA A 832 29.20 15.93 -14.16
CA ALA A 832 30.40 15.13 -14.39
C ALA A 832 31.60 15.52 -13.48
N ALA A 833 31.75 16.81 -13.14
CA ALA A 833 32.80 17.27 -12.23
C ALA A 833 32.66 16.70 -10.80
N TYR A 834 31.43 16.56 -10.30
CA TYR A 834 31.16 15.88 -9.03
C TYR A 834 31.50 14.39 -9.13
N VAL A 835 31.08 13.73 -10.20
CA VAL A 835 31.35 12.30 -10.43
C VAL A 835 32.85 12.02 -10.41
N LEU A 836 33.63 12.81 -11.15
CA LEU A 836 35.07 12.67 -11.26
C LEU A 836 35.78 12.88 -9.91
N GLU A 837 35.46 13.95 -9.19
CA GLU A 837 36.12 14.25 -7.91
C GLU A 837 35.71 13.26 -6.80
N MET A 838 34.41 12.93 -6.71
CA MET A 838 33.91 12.02 -5.69
C MET A 838 34.46 10.60 -5.86
N THR A 839 34.53 10.12 -7.11
CA THR A 839 35.10 8.80 -7.42
C THR A 839 36.59 8.76 -7.09
N ARG A 840 37.36 9.82 -7.39
CA ARG A 840 38.77 9.92 -6.98
C ARG A 840 38.95 9.86 -5.47
N ILE A 841 38.11 10.58 -4.71
CA ILE A 841 38.16 10.56 -3.25
C ILE A 841 37.94 9.15 -2.69
N TYR A 842 36.92 8.44 -3.18
CA TYR A 842 36.65 7.08 -2.72
C TYR A 842 37.69 6.07 -3.19
N ARG A 843 38.26 6.23 -4.40
CA ARG A 843 39.39 5.42 -4.87
C ARG A 843 40.59 5.59 -3.93
N GLU A 844 40.96 6.83 -3.62
CA GLU A 844 42.06 7.14 -2.69
C GLU A 844 41.79 6.53 -1.30
N ALA A 845 40.56 6.60 -0.80
CA ALA A 845 40.18 5.99 0.47
C ALA A 845 40.33 4.46 0.45
N LEU A 846 39.88 3.78 -0.61
CA LEU A 846 40.03 2.34 -0.75
C LEU A 846 41.50 1.92 -0.87
N ASP A 847 42.33 2.71 -1.57
CA ASP A 847 43.77 2.44 -1.69
C ASP A 847 44.49 2.58 -0.33
N ILE A 848 44.10 3.59 0.47
CA ILE A 848 44.60 3.76 1.85
C ILE A 848 44.25 2.54 2.72
N ILE A 849 43.02 2.04 2.62
CA ILE A 849 42.54 0.89 3.39
C ILE A 849 43.25 -0.40 2.95
N ALA A 850 43.41 -0.60 1.63
CA ALA A 850 44.08 -1.77 1.07
C ALA A 850 45.57 -1.86 1.48
N ALA A 851 46.24 -0.72 1.71
CA ALA A 851 47.65 -0.66 2.07
C ALA A 851 48.00 -1.13 3.50
N GLN A 852 47.03 -1.57 4.32
CA GLN A 852 47.20 -2.19 5.66
C GLN A 852 48.06 -1.41 6.68
N LYS A 853 48.39 -0.14 6.44
CA LYS A 853 49.04 0.69 7.47
C LYS A 853 48.03 0.92 8.59
N PRO A 854 48.44 0.99 9.88
CA PRO A 854 47.56 1.43 10.95
C PRO A 854 47.07 2.83 10.56
N VAL A 855 45.84 2.91 10.05
CA VAL A 855 45.24 4.15 9.59
C VAL A 855 44.99 4.96 10.85
N THR A 856 45.93 5.81 11.24
CA THR A 856 45.60 6.96 12.08
C THR A 856 44.45 7.67 11.35
N GLY A 857 43.32 7.99 11.98
CA GLY A 857 42.13 8.51 11.25
C GLY A 857 42.35 9.80 10.43
N LYS A 858 43.54 10.40 10.46
CA LYS A 858 43.90 11.66 9.80
C LYS A 858 43.75 11.66 8.26
N PRO A 859 44.16 10.62 7.49
CA PRO A 859 44.03 10.61 6.03
C PRO A 859 42.56 10.56 5.57
N LEU A 860 41.73 9.69 6.16
CA LEU A 860 40.30 9.62 5.81
C LEU A 860 39.57 10.92 6.20
N GLN A 861 39.95 11.55 7.31
CA GLN A 861 39.40 12.84 7.71
C GLN A 861 39.66 13.94 6.66
N ALA A 862 40.88 14.00 6.09
CA ALA A 862 41.21 14.96 5.03
C ALA A 862 40.38 14.75 3.76
N LEU A 863 40.12 13.49 3.41
CA LEU A 863 39.23 13.11 2.31
C LEU A 863 37.78 13.49 2.60
N LYS A 864 37.29 13.27 3.82
CA LYS A 864 35.95 13.70 4.25
C LYS A 864 35.78 15.21 4.16
N ASP A 865 36.82 15.97 4.49
CA ASP A 865 36.79 17.44 4.36
C ASP A 865 36.83 17.92 2.90
N ARG A 866 37.31 17.09 1.96
CA ARG A 866 37.08 17.32 0.51
C ARG A 866 35.63 17.05 0.13
N ILE A 867 35.02 15.96 0.60
CA ILE A 867 33.60 15.63 0.35
C ILE A 867 32.69 16.78 0.79
N LYS A 868 32.86 17.28 2.02
CA LYS A 868 32.08 18.42 2.55
C LYS A 868 32.11 19.67 1.67
N ARG A 869 33.16 19.86 0.86
CA ARG A 869 33.28 21.02 -0.02
C ARG A 869 32.51 20.89 -1.33
N ILE A 870 32.18 19.66 -1.75
CA ILE A 870 31.55 19.36 -3.05
C ILE A 870 30.14 18.74 -2.93
N SER A 871 29.74 18.29 -1.73
CA SER A 871 28.38 17.82 -1.45
C SER A 871 27.36 18.96 -1.45
N CYS A 872 26.08 18.63 -1.71
CA CYS A 872 24.99 19.60 -1.86
C CYS A 872 24.71 20.44 -0.60
N ASP A 873 24.84 19.85 0.58
CA ASP A 873 24.52 20.45 1.87
C ASP A 873 25.30 19.68 2.97
N GLU A 874 24.71 19.49 4.16
CA GLU A 874 25.21 18.60 5.19
C GLU A 874 25.39 17.15 4.71
N ILE A 875 26.36 16.46 5.32
CA ILE A 875 26.56 15.02 5.12
C ILE A 875 26.02 14.21 6.31
N THR A 876 25.46 13.04 6.03
CA THR A 876 24.88 12.13 7.04
C THR A 876 25.39 10.70 6.84
N ALA A 877 25.45 9.93 7.92
CA ALA A 877 25.66 8.48 7.85
C ALA A 877 24.35 7.70 7.61
N GLY A 878 23.23 8.38 7.41
CA GLY A 878 21.92 7.76 7.22
C GLY A 878 21.53 6.83 8.37
N HIS A 879 20.97 5.66 8.03
CA HIS A 879 20.59 4.64 9.00
C HIS A 879 21.74 3.70 9.39
N PHE A 880 22.89 3.77 8.72
CA PHE A 880 24.00 2.83 8.96
C PHE A 880 24.43 2.79 10.43
N ILE A 881 24.50 3.94 11.11
CA ILE A 881 24.91 4.02 12.52
C ILE A 881 23.73 3.93 13.49
N ARG A 882 22.66 4.68 13.23
CA ARG A 882 21.56 4.84 14.20
C ARG A 882 20.44 3.82 14.03
N GLY A 883 20.42 3.09 12.91
CA GLY A 883 19.30 2.28 12.49
C GLY A 883 18.02 3.08 12.29
N LEU A 884 16.91 2.37 12.23
CA LEU A 884 15.58 2.94 12.36
C LEU A 884 15.26 3.23 13.83
N LYS A 885 14.35 4.17 14.08
CA LYS A 885 13.76 4.32 15.42
C LYS A 885 12.84 3.12 15.65
N GLU A 886 13.38 2.13 16.32
CA GLU A 886 12.60 1.01 16.83
C GLU A 886 11.95 1.42 18.16
N SER A 887 10.84 0.77 18.48
CA SER A 887 10.09 0.98 19.73
C SER A 887 9.93 -0.33 20.45
#